data_AF-A0A4S2FW82-F1
#
_entry.id   AF-A0A4S2FW82-F1
#
_cell.length_a   1.000
_cell.length_b   1.000
_cell.length_c   1.000
_cell.angle_alpha   90.00
_cell.angle_beta   90.00
_cell.angle_gamma   90.00
#
_symmetry.space_group_name_H-M   'P 1'
#
loop_
_entity.id
_entity.type
_entity.pdbx_description
1 polymer ?
#
loop_
_entity_poly.entity_id
_entity_poly.type
_entity_poly.pdbx_seq_one_letter_code
_entity_poly.pdbx_strand_id
1 'polypeptide(L)'
;MKKYLLKIAFMLLPLISYASAWDTDYKQIDGAVKRPVFPEKTFVISKYGAKPDGRPDKNQKAINKAIEACHKAGGGVVTVPAGTYRTGAIRLLSNVNLKVDEGATLLFVFQPELYPIVPTRWEGLDCWNLSPCVYAFQADNVAITGKGTIDGGADNENWWPWCGKDRFGWKEGMPRQQDDHARPRLLRLAEDGVEMDERRFTADDCLRPQLINFNQCDGVLIEDVTLLRSPFWVIHPLLSKNVTVSGVHISNDGPNGDGCDPESCDGVVIENCFFNTGDDCIAIKSGRNNDGRLWGRPSENIIIRNCRMENGHGGVVIGSEISGGCRNVFAENCTMDSPNLDRVIRIKTNTCRGGVIENIYARNIEVGQCKESVMRINLDYEPREICCRGYVPTVRNVYLDNVTCNKSRYGILLNSLDSVANVYNINVNNCRFDGVAEHNKITGKVGEVNFANTTVNGKPCLSSTPYRNLSQWLTKSEMQRVPQSCLLDFSKKPKWSYVMGIELESMLDTYLRYGDDSILDYCKSYTDTMIGADGSIRGYNLADYNLDNVRTGHFVAAMHENFPEEKNLIAIRTLQQQLDKQPRTKEGVYWHKAMYAYQVWLDGIFMGLPFRVKTAHMLPAKKQKAVYDDAVDQLKKTYECTLDASTGLNRHAWDENRDMFWSNDTTGLSQHCWGRAQGWYVMALVEILDALPEDYVRRGEVADLLTRTLDGVVKWQDKDSGVWWQVMDQPGREGNYLESTCSAMMAYSMLKSVRKGYVDGRFMEPARKAYHGIVDRFLKVNPDMTLSLTDCCAVAGLGPGVSPAVSKAAPKVKENRRRDGSFDYYISEPVRDNDAKGVGPFVWASLEMEHNGCATADHLNDIIRAKSGTLRK
;
A
#
# COMPACT_ATOMS: atom_id res chain seq x y z
N MET A 1 -30.27 -1.29 -18.48
CA MET A 1 -30.13 -0.59 -17.17
C MET A 1 -30.03 -1.51 -15.94
N LYS A 2 -30.82 -2.60 -15.79
CA LYS A 2 -30.75 -3.46 -14.59
C LYS A 2 -29.48 -4.35 -14.42
N LYS A 3 -28.66 -4.56 -15.46
CA LYS A 3 -27.43 -5.38 -15.39
C LYS A 3 -26.15 -4.60 -15.06
N TYR A 4 -26.16 -3.26 -15.15
CA TYR A 4 -24.98 -2.42 -14.87
C TYR A 4 -24.94 -1.91 -13.41
N LEU A 5 -26.07 -1.86 -12.71
CA LEU A 5 -26.14 -1.53 -11.28
C LEU A 5 -25.56 -2.63 -10.36
N LEU A 6 -25.45 -3.87 -10.86
CA LEU A 6 -24.99 -5.00 -10.03
C LEU A 6 -23.46 -5.09 -9.88
N LYS A 7 -22.68 -4.41 -10.72
CA LYS A 7 -21.21 -4.43 -10.67
C LYS A 7 -20.60 -3.28 -9.88
N ILE A 8 -21.28 -2.12 -9.80
CA ILE A 8 -20.86 -1.00 -8.93
C ILE A 8 -21.13 -1.31 -7.45
N ALA A 9 -22.10 -2.19 -7.16
CA ALA A 9 -22.38 -2.65 -5.79
C ALA A 9 -21.19 -3.40 -5.15
N PHE A 10 -20.37 -4.12 -5.93
CA PHE A 10 -19.31 -4.97 -5.39
C PHE A 10 -18.00 -4.26 -5.01
N MET A 11 -17.76 -3.02 -5.47
CA MET A 11 -16.60 -2.22 -5.04
C MET A 11 -16.90 -1.29 -3.85
N LEU A 12 -18.18 -0.99 -3.58
CA LEU A 12 -18.63 -0.19 -2.44
C LEU A 12 -19.07 -1.02 -1.22
N LEU A 13 -19.31 -2.33 -1.41
CA LEU A 13 -19.73 -3.25 -0.35
C LEU A 13 -18.74 -3.38 0.84
N PRO A 14 -17.40 -3.33 0.66
CA PRO A 14 -16.49 -3.37 1.81
C PRO A 14 -16.56 -2.07 2.63
N LEU A 15 -16.50 -0.89 1.98
CA LEU A 15 -16.54 0.41 2.64
C LEU A 15 -17.87 0.67 3.38
N ILE A 16 -19.00 0.21 2.83
CA ILE A 16 -20.32 0.35 3.48
C ILE A 16 -20.44 -0.60 4.69
N SER A 17 -19.81 -1.78 4.67
CA SER A 17 -19.84 -2.72 5.81
C SER A 17 -18.92 -2.32 6.98
N TYR A 18 -17.98 -1.38 6.79
CA TYR A 18 -17.02 -0.96 7.83
C TYR A 18 -17.52 0.21 8.68
N ALA A 19 -18.10 1.23 8.04
CA ALA A 19 -18.79 2.29 8.75
C ALA A 19 -19.97 1.73 9.58
N SER A 20 -20.62 0.66 9.09
CA SER A 20 -21.75 0.05 9.78
C SER A 20 -21.36 -0.56 11.13
N ALA A 21 -20.27 -1.32 11.26
CA ALA A 21 -19.95 -2.03 12.51
C ALA A 21 -19.66 -1.09 13.70
N TRP A 22 -19.00 0.04 13.46
CA TRP A 22 -18.78 1.06 14.49
C TRP A 22 -20.06 1.83 14.84
N ASP A 23 -20.99 1.96 13.90
CA ASP A 23 -22.26 2.65 14.11
C ASP A 23 -23.38 1.74 14.63
N THR A 24 -23.26 0.43 14.48
CA THR A 24 -24.22 -0.58 14.94
C THR A 24 -23.68 -1.38 16.12
N ASP A 25 -22.75 -2.29 15.84
CA ASP A 25 -22.34 -3.35 16.76
C ASP A 25 -21.62 -2.76 17.97
N TYR A 26 -20.70 -1.83 17.74
CA TYR A 26 -20.02 -1.09 18.80
C TYR A 26 -21.02 -0.41 19.75
N LYS A 27 -21.96 0.39 19.22
CA LYS A 27 -22.94 1.12 20.05
C LYS A 27 -23.88 0.18 20.79
N GLN A 28 -24.24 -0.93 20.17
CA GLN A 28 -25.04 -1.97 20.79
C GLN A 28 -24.29 -2.61 21.97
N ILE A 29 -23.00 -2.95 21.78
CA ILE A 29 -22.17 -3.54 22.84
C ILE A 29 -21.97 -2.55 23.98
N ASP A 30 -21.57 -1.32 23.70
CA ASP A 30 -21.33 -0.26 24.71
C ASP A 30 -22.59 -0.01 25.55
N GLY A 31 -23.77 0.05 24.91
CA GLY A 31 -25.04 0.23 25.60
C GLY A 31 -25.56 -1.01 26.35
N ALA A 32 -25.03 -2.20 26.07
CA ALA A 32 -25.46 -3.45 26.67
C ALA A 32 -24.68 -3.84 27.93
N VAL A 33 -23.41 -3.43 28.04
CA VAL A 33 -22.56 -3.76 29.20
C VAL A 33 -23.05 -3.05 30.45
N LYS A 34 -23.42 -3.83 31.47
CA LYS A 34 -23.96 -3.30 32.73
C LYS A 34 -22.88 -3.14 33.79
N ARG A 35 -22.81 -1.96 34.41
CA ARG A 35 -21.97 -1.75 35.60
C ARG A 35 -22.73 -2.20 36.86
N PRO A 36 -22.06 -2.85 37.84
CA PRO A 36 -22.68 -3.22 39.10
C PRO A 36 -23.00 -1.99 39.96
N VAL A 37 -24.09 -2.06 40.73
CA VAL A 37 -24.53 -1.01 41.66
C VAL A 37 -24.57 -1.58 43.07
N PHE A 38 -24.10 -0.80 44.04
CA PHE A 38 -23.95 -1.24 45.43
C PHE A 38 -24.75 -0.36 46.39
N PRO A 39 -25.33 -0.94 47.45
CA PRO A 39 -25.86 -0.16 48.57
C PRO A 39 -24.78 0.69 49.25
N GLU A 40 -25.12 1.87 49.75
CA GLU A 40 -24.21 2.75 50.51
C GLU A 40 -23.94 2.26 51.96
N LYS A 41 -23.85 0.94 52.16
CA LYS A 41 -23.50 0.34 53.46
C LYS A 41 -22.00 0.10 53.53
N THR A 42 -21.33 0.62 54.55
CA THR A 42 -19.86 0.55 54.66
C THR A 42 -19.37 -0.42 55.73
N PHE A 43 -18.41 -1.27 55.36
CA PHE A 43 -17.78 -2.30 56.19
C PHE A 43 -16.28 -2.06 56.23
N VAL A 44 -15.80 -1.25 57.18
CA VAL A 44 -14.37 -0.90 57.28
C VAL A 44 -13.58 -2.05 57.90
N ILE A 45 -12.54 -2.54 57.22
CA ILE A 45 -11.79 -3.76 57.63
C ILE A 45 -11.16 -3.67 59.04
N SER A 46 -10.86 -2.47 59.53
CA SER A 46 -10.32 -2.25 60.88
C SER A 46 -11.30 -2.65 61.97
N LYS A 47 -12.62 -2.50 61.74
CA LYS A 47 -13.68 -2.97 62.66
C LYS A 47 -13.78 -4.50 62.72
N TYR A 48 -13.18 -5.19 61.76
CA TYR A 48 -13.13 -6.65 61.68
C TYR A 48 -11.78 -7.23 62.15
N GLY A 49 -10.86 -6.36 62.59
CA GLY A 49 -9.58 -6.75 63.19
C GLY A 49 -8.37 -6.62 62.28
N ALA A 50 -8.52 -6.06 61.07
CA ALA A 50 -7.38 -5.80 60.19
C ALA A 50 -6.55 -4.63 60.73
N LYS A 51 -5.22 -4.74 60.68
CA LYS A 51 -4.28 -3.72 61.15
C LYS A 51 -3.21 -3.44 60.07
N PRO A 52 -2.84 -2.17 59.85
CA PRO A 52 -1.62 -1.85 59.11
C PRO A 52 -0.44 -2.61 59.69
N ASP A 53 0.39 -3.18 58.82
CA ASP A 53 1.54 -4.04 59.12
C ASP A 53 1.23 -5.24 60.04
N GLY A 54 -0.06 -5.58 60.15
CA GLY A 54 -0.54 -6.74 60.86
C GLY A 54 -0.06 -8.04 60.24
N ARG A 55 -0.15 -9.13 61.01
CA ARG A 55 0.18 -10.47 60.52
C ARG A 55 -0.70 -10.84 59.32
N PRO A 56 -0.13 -11.38 58.22
CA PRO A 56 -0.88 -11.74 57.01
C PRO A 56 -2.10 -12.61 57.27
N ASP A 57 -1.95 -13.67 58.07
CA ASP A 57 -3.04 -14.60 58.42
C ASP A 57 -4.20 -13.94 59.18
N LYS A 58 -3.92 -12.89 59.95
CA LYS A 58 -4.92 -12.16 60.74
C LYS A 58 -5.66 -11.13 59.90
N ASN A 59 -4.93 -10.40 59.07
CA ASN A 59 -5.51 -9.45 58.11
C ASN A 59 -6.39 -10.17 57.09
N GLN A 60 -5.92 -11.29 56.52
CA GLN A 60 -6.70 -12.11 55.60
C GLN A 60 -8.05 -12.52 56.21
N LYS A 61 -8.03 -13.06 57.43
CA LYS A 61 -9.25 -13.43 58.16
C LYS A 61 -10.17 -12.25 58.41
N ALA A 62 -9.62 -11.10 58.81
CA ALA A 62 -10.39 -9.90 59.07
C ALA A 62 -11.05 -9.32 57.81
N ILE A 63 -10.32 -9.28 56.69
CA ILE A 63 -10.83 -8.78 55.40
C ILE A 63 -11.93 -9.70 54.87
N ASN A 64 -11.70 -11.02 54.83
CA ASN A 64 -12.73 -11.98 54.41
C ASN A 64 -13.97 -11.92 55.31
N LYS A 65 -13.80 -11.71 56.63
CA LYS A 65 -14.92 -11.50 57.55
C LYS A 65 -15.72 -10.23 57.25
N ALA A 66 -15.05 -9.14 56.87
CA ALA A 66 -15.72 -7.90 56.46
C ALA A 66 -16.53 -8.12 55.17
N ILE A 67 -15.97 -8.84 54.20
CA ILE A 67 -16.64 -9.22 52.95
C ILE A 67 -17.87 -10.10 53.22
N GLU A 68 -17.74 -11.13 54.05
CA GLU A 68 -18.88 -11.98 54.44
C GLU A 68 -19.99 -11.18 55.12
N ALA A 69 -19.62 -10.25 56.03
CA ALA A 69 -20.58 -9.40 56.71
C ALA A 69 -21.30 -8.46 55.73
N CYS A 70 -20.57 -7.89 54.76
CA CYS A 70 -21.11 -7.05 53.71
C CYS A 70 -22.12 -7.83 52.85
N HIS A 71 -21.72 -9.00 52.35
CA HIS A 71 -22.57 -9.88 51.56
C HIS A 71 -23.85 -10.28 52.32
N LYS A 72 -23.71 -10.76 53.57
CA LYS A 72 -24.85 -11.15 54.44
C LYS A 72 -25.82 -10.00 54.71
N ALA A 73 -25.36 -8.74 54.65
CA ALA A 73 -26.18 -7.55 54.82
C ALA A 73 -26.91 -7.09 53.53
N GLY A 74 -26.84 -7.88 52.46
CA GLY A 74 -27.41 -7.57 51.15
C GLY A 74 -26.47 -6.77 50.24
N GLY A 75 -25.18 -6.69 50.58
CA GLY A 75 -24.17 -5.99 49.80
C GLY A 75 -23.85 -4.58 50.27
N GLY A 76 -22.81 -4.01 49.67
CA GLY A 76 -22.28 -2.69 49.99
C GLY A 76 -20.78 -2.58 49.74
N VAL A 77 -20.13 -1.67 50.46
CA VAL A 77 -18.73 -1.28 50.28
C VAL A 77 -17.88 -1.79 51.45
N VAL A 78 -16.92 -2.66 51.18
CA VAL A 78 -15.85 -3.04 52.12
C VAL A 78 -14.69 -2.08 51.94
N THR A 79 -14.39 -1.26 52.94
CA THR A 79 -13.38 -0.20 52.84
C THR A 79 -12.06 -0.65 53.47
N VAL A 80 -10.98 -0.57 52.68
CA VAL A 80 -9.58 -0.65 53.10
C VAL A 80 -9.06 0.78 53.27
N PRO A 81 -8.95 1.29 54.51
CA PRO A 81 -8.48 2.66 54.74
C PRO A 81 -6.96 2.74 54.56
N ALA A 82 -6.40 3.95 54.60
CA ALA A 82 -4.96 4.17 54.43
C ALA A 82 -4.08 3.32 55.36
N GLY A 83 -2.96 2.83 54.82
CA GLY A 83 -2.02 1.93 55.49
C GLY A 83 -1.69 0.67 54.67
N THR A 84 -0.62 -0.02 55.04
CA THR A 84 -0.19 -1.25 54.36
C THR A 84 -0.75 -2.48 55.07
N TYR A 85 -1.60 -3.26 54.41
CA TYR A 85 -2.23 -4.45 54.96
C TYR A 85 -1.63 -5.69 54.28
N ARG A 86 -0.66 -6.31 54.97
CA ARG A 86 -0.12 -7.60 54.54
C ARG A 86 -1.21 -8.66 54.65
N THR A 87 -1.43 -9.48 53.63
CA THR A 87 -2.52 -10.48 53.58
C THR A 87 -2.17 -11.65 52.68
N GLY A 88 -2.88 -12.77 52.82
CA GLY A 88 -3.00 -13.81 51.79
C GLY A 88 -4.24 -13.60 50.92
N ALA A 89 -4.67 -14.64 50.20
CA ALA A 89 -5.81 -14.58 49.28
C ALA A 89 -7.11 -14.04 49.90
N ILE A 90 -7.79 -13.16 49.18
CA ILE A 90 -9.07 -12.57 49.54
C ILE A 90 -10.15 -13.12 48.59
N ARG A 91 -11.30 -13.52 49.14
CA ARG A 91 -12.44 -13.99 48.35
C ARG A 91 -13.61 -13.01 48.39
N LEU A 92 -13.92 -12.39 47.26
CA LEU A 92 -15.11 -11.57 47.08
C LEU A 92 -16.36 -12.44 46.92
N LEU A 93 -17.51 -11.88 47.32
CA LEU A 93 -18.84 -12.49 47.26
C LEU A 93 -19.79 -11.53 46.56
N SER A 94 -20.96 -12.02 46.11
CA SER A 94 -21.92 -11.21 45.36
C SER A 94 -22.32 -9.93 46.11
N ASN A 95 -22.53 -8.85 45.35
CA ASN A 95 -22.94 -7.52 45.82
C ASN A 95 -21.90 -6.82 46.73
N VAL A 96 -20.62 -7.17 46.62
CA VAL A 96 -19.53 -6.55 47.40
C VAL A 96 -18.62 -5.70 46.51
N ASN A 97 -18.44 -4.43 46.88
CA ASN A 97 -17.39 -3.56 46.37
C ASN A 97 -16.25 -3.47 47.38
N LEU A 98 -15.07 -4.02 47.06
CA LEU A 98 -13.85 -3.80 47.82
C LEU A 98 -13.22 -2.46 47.42
N LYS A 99 -13.44 -1.43 48.24
CA LYS A 99 -12.88 -0.11 48.02
C LYS A 99 -11.53 0.04 48.73
N VAL A 100 -10.47 0.18 47.94
CA VAL A 100 -9.10 0.45 48.41
C VAL A 100 -8.87 1.96 48.36
N ASP A 101 -8.95 2.61 49.52
CA ASP A 101 -8.85 4.07 49.59
C ASP A 101 -7.44 4.56 49.22
N GLU A 102 -7.35 5.83 48.84
CA GLU A 102 -6.06 6.49 48.57
C GLU A 102 -5.11 6.34 49.78
N GLY A 103 -3.85 5.98 49.51
CA GLY A 103 -2.86 5.70 50.55
C GLY A 103 -3.01 4.33 51.25
N ALA A 104 -3.98 3.50 50.85
CA ALA A 104 -4.06 2.11 51.28
C ALA A 104 -3.28 1.20 50.33
N THR A 105 -2.61 0.17 50.87
CA THR A 105 -1.95 -0.88 50.11
C THR A 105 -2.38 -2.25 50.63
N LEU A 106 -3.01 -3.06 49.79
CA LEU A 106 -3.14 -4.51 50.04
C LEU A 106 -1.87 -5.19 49.51
N LEU A 107 -1.01 -5.65 50.42
CA LEU A 107 0.25 -6.32 50.08
C LEU A 107 0.10 -7.83 50.26
N PHE A 108 0.04 -8.56 49.16
CA PHE A 108 -0.02 -10.01 49.15
C PHE A 108 1.36 -10.60 49.42
N VAL A 109 1.44 -11.59 50.31
CA VAL A 109 2.72 -12.18 50.74
C VAL A 109 2.92 -13.57 50.14
N PHE A 110 4.15 -13.94 49.82
CA PHE A 110 4.49 -15.31 49.46
C PHE A 110 4.44 -16.25 50.68
N GLN A 111 3.24 -16.76 50.98
CA GLN A 111 2.97 -17.78 52.01
C GLN A 111 1.92 -18.74 51.43
N PRO A 112 2.33 -19.78 50.66
CA PRO A 112 1.41 -20.61 49.87
C PRO A 112 0.25 -21.22 50.68
N GLU A 113 0.44 -21.48 51.98
CA GLU A 113 -0.60 -21.93 52.90
C GLU A 113 -1.77 -20.95 53.07
N LEU A 114 -1.59 -19.68 52.73
CA LEU A 114 -2.65 -18.66 52.72
C LEU A 114 -3.38 -18.58 51.36
N TYR A 115 -3.05 -19.43 50.40
CA TYR A 115 -3.65 -19.50 49.07
C TYR A 115 -4.25 -20.89 48.84
N PRO A 116 -5.43 -21.19 49.44
CA PRO A 116 -6.05 -22.49 49.26
C PRO A 116 -6.30 -22.78 47.78
N ILE A 117 -6.30 -24.04 47.38
CA ILE A 117 -6.57 -24.39 45.99
C ILE A 117 -8.06 -24.15 45.65
N VAL A 118 -8.34 -23.55 44.50
CA VAL A 118 -9.68 -23.18 44.02
C VAL A 118 -9.82 -23.52 42.54
N PRO A 119 -11.05 -23.67 42.02
CA PRO A 119 -11.26 -23.81 40.58
C PRO A 119 -10.83 -22.54 39.84
N THR A 120 -9.87 -22.68 38.95
CA THR A 120 -9.29 -21.59 38.16
C THR A 120 -8.82 -22.13 36.81
N ARG A 121 -8.14 -21.30 36.03
CA ARG A 121 -7.55 -21.65 34.74
C ARG A 121 -6.10 -21.17 34.68
N TRP A 122 -5.22 -22.02 34.17
CA TRP A 122 -3.79 -21.71 34.02
C TRP A 122 -3.39 -21.86 32.55
N GLU A 123 -2.93 -20.77 31.91
CA GLU A 123 -2.63 -20.67 30.47
C GLU A 123 -3.69 -21.29 29.53
N GLY A 124 -4.97 -21.09 29.86
CA GLY A 124 -6.09 -21.56 29.05
C GLY A 124 -6.60 -22.97 29.35
N LEU A 125 -6.11 -23.62 30.42
CA LEU A 125 -6.48 -24.98 30.82
C LEU A 125 -7.11 -24.99 32.22
N ASP A 126 -8.28 -25.60 32.36
CA ASP A 126 -9.00 -25.67 33.64
C ASP A 126 -8.30 -26.59 34.64
N CYS A 127 -8.21 -26.13 35.88
CA CYS A 127 -7.61 -26.88 36.99
C CYS A 127 -8.07 -26.37 38.37
N TRP A 128 -7.74 -27.14 39.40
CA TRP A 128 -7.68 -26.65 40.76
C TRP A 128 -6.24 -26.24 41.08
N ASN A 129 -6.01 -24.98 41.42
CA ASN A 129 -4.68 -24.46 41.75
C ASN A 129 -4.77 -23.40 42.86
N LEU A 130 -3.63 -22.93 43.39
CA LEU A 130 -3.54 -21.86 44.38
C LEU A 130 -4.49 -20.69 44.05
N SER A 131 -5.20 -20.21 45.07
CA SER A 131 -6.11 -19.08 44.92
C SER A 131 -5.42 -17.88 44.27
N PRO A 132 -6.08 -17.19 43.34
CA PRO A 132 -5.74 -15.82 42.97
C PRO A 132 -5.69 -14.90 44.20
N CYS A 133 -4.92 -13.82 44.14
CA CYS A 133 -4.75 -12.91 45.29
C CYS A 133 -6.09 -12.28 45.68
N VAL A 134 -6.86 -11.78 44.71
CA VAL A 134 -8.27 -11.43 44.85
C VAL A 134 -9.09 -12.32 43.92
N TYR A 135 -10.02 -13.07 44.48
CA TYR A 135 -10.77 -14.09 43.77
C TYR A 135 -12.27 -13.92 43.97
N ALA A 136 -13.06 -14.09 42.92
CA ALA A 136 -14.49 -14.33 43.02
C ALA A 136 -14.88 -15.48 42.10
N PHE A 137 -15.84 -16.29 42.55
CA PHE A 137 -16.33 -17.45 41.82
C PHE A 137 -17.85 -17.49 41.88
N GLN A 138 -18.50 -17.55 40.72
CA GLN A 138 -19.96 -17.60 40.60
C GLN A 138 -20.64 -16.50 41.42
N ALA A 139 -20.17 -15.27 41.23
CA ALA A 139 -20.62 -14.10 41.99
C ALA A 139 -21.21 -13.04 41.05
N ASP A 140 -22.26 -12.37 41.53
CA ASP A 140 -22.94 -11.30 40.81
C ASP A 140 -22.66 -9.96 41.47
N ASN A 141 -22.51 -8.90 40.68
CA ASN A 141 -22.25 -7.54 41.16
C ASN A 141 -21.04 -7.48 42.09
N VAL A 142 -19.83 -7.62 41.56
CA VAL A 142 -18.58 -7.57 42.33
C VAL A 142 -17.71 -6.43 41.84
N ALA A 143 -17.09 -5.70 42.76
CA ALA A 143 -16.22 -4.60 42.39
C ALA A 143 -14.94 -4.50 43.24
N ILE A 144 -13.92 -3.91 42.62
CA ILE A 144 -12.71 -3.40 43.25
C ILE A 144 -12.61 -1.94 42.81
N THR A 145 -12.64 -1.00 43.75
CA THR A 145 -12.64 0.44 43.42
C THR A 145 -11.69 1.23 44.30
N GLY A 146 -11.39 2.47 43.92
CA GLY A 146 -10.64 3.43 44.74
C GLY A 146 -9.21 3.63 44.23
N LYS A 147 -8.50 4.58 44.85
CA LYS A 147 -7.19 5.06 44.38
C LYS A 147 -5.99 4.45 45.11
N GLY A 148 -6.23 3.40 45.89
CA GLY A 148 -5.17 2.68 46.59
C GLY A 148 -4.48 1.64 45.70
N THR A 149 -3.57 0.90 46.33
CA THR A 149 -2.67 -0.05 45.65
C THR A 149 -3.02 -1.49 46.03
N ILE A 150 -3.06 -2.35 45.02
CA ILE A 150 -3.11 -3.81 45.17
C ILE A 150 -1.78 -4.34 44.66
N ASP A 151 -0.97 -4.87 45.57
CA ASP A 151 0.41 -5.25 45.32
C ASP A 151 0.56 -6.76 45.54
N GLY A 152 0.84 -7.49 44.46
CA GLY A 152 1.00 -8.95 44.49
C GLY A 152 2.23 -9.44 45.26
N GLY A 153 3.17 -8.54 45.58
CA GLY A 153 4.39 -8.86 46.34
C GLY A 153 5.37 -9.78 45.63
N ALA A 154 5.18 -10.05 44.33
CA ALA A 154 6.06 -10.90 43.55
C ALA A 154 7.36 -10.19 43.15
N ASP A 155 8.46 -10.93 43.16
CA ASP A 155 9.79 -10.42 42.80
C ASP A 155 10.73 -11.57 42.40
N ASN A 156 12.02 -11.29 42.23
CA ASN A 156 13.00 -12.33 41.87
C ASN A 156 13.34 -13.31 43.01
N GLU A 157 12.83 -13.11 44.22
CA GLU A 157 13.03 -14.00 45.36
C GLU A 157 11.82 -14.90 45.62
N ASN A 158 10.65 -14.55 45.06
CA ASN A 158 9.40 -15.27 45.29
C ASN A 158 8.45 -15.23 44.08
N TRP A 159 7.58 -16.24 43.92
CA TRP A 159 6.72 -16.43 42.73
C TRP A 159 7.47 -16.50 41.39
N TRP A 160 8.01 -15.38 40.87
CA TRP A 160 8.61 -15.27 39.53
C TRP A 160 9.69 -16.32 39.21
N PRO A 161 10.52 -16.81 40.15
CA PRO A 161 11.43 -17.92 39.88
C PRO A 161 10.74 -19.17 39.33
N TRP A 162 9.46 -19.41 39.64
CA TRP A 162 8.70 -20.54 39.11
C TRP A 162 8.51 -20.51 37.59
N CYS A 163 8.76 -19.37 36.92
CA CYS A 163 8.73 -19.30 35.46
C CYS A 163 9.92 -20.02 34.79
N GLY A 164 10.95 -20.40 35.55
CA GLY A 164 12.11 -21.14 35.05
C GLY A 164 13.12 -20.30 34.27
N LYS A 165 13.24 -18.99 34.56
CA LYS A 165 14.17 -18.07 33.87
C LYS A 165 15.10 -17.37 34.85
N ASP A 166 16.40 -17.38 34.57
CA ASP A 166 17.46 -16.79 35.42
C ASP A 166 17.22 -15.31 35.70
N ARG A 167 16.76 -14.54 34.70
CA ARG A 167 16.47 -13.09 34.85
C ARG A 167 15.39 -12.79 35.89
N PHE A 168 14.57 -13.79 36.24
CA PHE A 168 13.50 -13.72 37.22
C PHE A 168 13.82 -14.52 38.49
N GLY A 169 15.10 -14.79 38.75
CA GLY A 169 15.59 -15.38 39.99
C GLY A 169 15.58 -16.91 40.06
N TRP A 170 15.15 -17.60 39.00
CA TRP A 170 15.32 -19.06 38.92
C TRP A 170 16.80 -19.44 38.86
N LYS A 171 17.17 -20.57 39.46
CA LYS A 171 18.51 -21.15 39.41
C LYS A 171 18.40 -22.63 39.12
N GLU A 172 19.43 -23.19 38.46
CA GLU A 172 19.53 -24.62 38.18
C GLU A 172 19.26 -25.45 39.46
N GLY A 173 18.40 -26.46 39.35
CA GLY A 173 17.96 -27.29 40.48
C GLY A 173 16.75 -26.76 41.26
N MET A 174 16.28 -25.53 41.01
CA MET A 174 15.00 -25.05 41.56
C MET A 174 13.82 -25.61 40.75
N PRO A 175 12.68 -25.97 41.39
CA PRO A 175 11.49 -26.40 40.67
C PRO A 175 10.91 -25.25 39.84
N ARG A 176 10.27 -25.59 38.73
CA ARG A 176 9.68 -24.63 37.78
C ARG A 176 8.46 -25.19 37.08
N GLN A 177 7.65 -24.30 36.51
CA GLN A 177 6.41 -24.66 35.82
C GLN A 177 6.62 -25.59 34.60
N GLN A 178 7.84 -25.69 34.07
CA GLN A 178 8.16 -26.58 32.94
C GLN A 178 8.52 -28.01 33.34
N ASP A 179 8.62 -28.32 34.63
CA ASP A 179 8.92 -29.68 35.11
C ASP A 179 7.74 -30.63 34.87
N ASP A 180 8.01 -31.93 34.73
CA ASP A 180 7.01 -32.91 34.24
C ASP A 180 5.72 -32.98 35.08
N HIS A 181 5.79 -32.70 36.38
CA HIS A 181 4.64 -32.70 37.29
C HIS A 181 3.78 -31.43 37.21
N ALA A 182 4.25 -30.38 36.54
CA ALA A 182 3.63 -29.05 36.47
C ALA A 182 2.81 -28.82 35.17
N ARG A 183 3.16 -27.80 34.38
CA ARG A 183 2.47 -27.46 33.11
C ARG A 183 2.38 -28.63 32.12
N PRO A 184 3.44 -29.43 31.88
CA PRO A 184 3.36 -30.61 31.03
C PRO A 184 2.30 -31.63 31.48
N ARG A 185 2.15 -31.85 32.79
CA ARG A 185 1.09 -32.69 33.35
C ARG A 185 -0.29 -32.10 33.07
N LEU A 186 -0.49 -30.79 33.32
CA LEU A 186 -1.78 -30.14 33.06
C LEU A 186 -2.17 -30.21 31.57
N LEU A 187 -1.23 -29.94 30.67
CA LEU A 187 -1.43 -30.08 29.22
C LEU A 187 -1.88 -31.50 28.85
N ARG A 188 -1.22 -32.52 29.38
CA ARG A 188 -1.56 -33.93 29.12
C ARG A 188 -2.95 -34.28 29.64
N LEU A 189 -3.25 -33.94 30.89
CA LEU A 189 -4.56 -34.21 31.49
C LEU A 189 -5.70 -33.57 30.69
N ALA A 190 -5.52 -32.33 30.21
CA ALA A 190 -6.51 -31.65 29.39
C ALA A 190 -6.66 -32.26 27.98
N GLU A 191 -5.55 -32.66 27.36
CA GLU A 191 -5.57 -33.31 26.04
C GLU A 191 -6.21 -34.71 26.12
N ASP A 192 -5.96 -35.45 27.20
CA ASP A 192 -6.54 -36.77 27.47
C ASP A 192 -8.01 -36.69 27.92
N GLY A 193 -8.56 -35.48 28.09
CA GLY A 193 -9.96 -35.27 28.49
C GLY A 193 -10.26 -35.64 29.93
N VAL A 194 -9.27 -35.62 30.82
CA VAL A 194 -9.48 -35.84 32.26
C VAL A 194 -10.36 -34.72 32.83
N GLU A 195 -11.34 -35.04 33.66
CA GLU A 195 -12.25 -34.05 34.24
C GLU A 195 -11.53 -33.03 35.13
N MET A 196 -12.00 -31.78 35.14
CA MET A 196 -11.36 -30.66 35.87
C MET A 196 -11.11 -30.99 37.36
N ASP A 197 -12.05 -31.68 38.01
CA ASP A 197 -11.97 -31.98 39.45
C ASP A 197 -10.82 -32.92 39.85
N GLU A 198 -10.27 -33.65 38.87
CA GLU A 198 -9.09 -34.50 39.03
C GLU A 198 -7.76 -33.76 38.74
N ARG A 199 -7.83 -32.58 38.11
CA ARG A 199 -6.68 -31.74 37.74
C ARG A 199 -6.25 -30.84 38.90
N ARG A 200 -5.77 -31.45 39.99
CA ARG A 200 -5.37 -30.74 41.22
C ARG A 200 -3.86 -30.46 41.27
N PHE A 201 -3.53 -29.21 41.55
CA PHE A 201 -2.18 -28.67 41.63
C PHE A 201 -2.01 -27.83 42.91
N THR A 202 -0.82 -27.87 43.49
CA THR A 202 -0.43 -27.17 44.72
C THR A 202 0.79 -26.28 44.46
N ALA A 203 1.35 -25.70 45.53
CA ALA A 203 2.58 -24.92 45.44
C ALA A 203 3.78 -25.73 44.92
N ASP A 204 3.81 -27.05 45.16
CA ASP A 204 4.91 -27.93 44.71
C ASP A 204 4.97 -28.04 43.18
N ASP A 205 3.84 -27.81 42.50
CA ASP A 205 3.73 -27.82 41.04
C ASP A 205 4.15 -26.49 40.39
N CYS A 206 4.50 -25.47 41.19
CA CYS A 206 5.03 -24.21 40.70
C CYS A 206 4.13 -23.47 39.67
N LEU A 207 2.81 -23.68 39.72
CA LEU A 207 1.84 -22.97 38.89
C LEU A 207 1.39 -21.69 39.62
N ARG A 208 1.93 -20.55 39.19
CA ARG A 208 1.67 -19.24 39.83
C ARG A 208 0.18 -18.82 39.72
N PRO A 209 -0.40 -18.20 40.76
CA PRO A 209 -1.76 -17.67 40.73
C PRO A 209 -1.83 -16.26 40.11
N GLN A 210 -3.00 -15.85 39.63
CA GLN A 210 -3.28 -14.49 39.15
C GLN A 210 -3.34 -13.47 40.31
N LEU A 211 -3.18 -12.18 40.01
CA LEU A 211 -3.47 -11.12 41.00
C LEU A 211 -4.98 -11.01 41.23
N ILE A 212 -5.77 -10.80 40.18
CA ILE A 212 -7.22 -10.68 40.25
C ILE A 212 -7.85 -11.69 39.29
N ASN A 213 -8.78 -12.52 39.78
CA ASN A 213 -9.53 -13.44 38.94
C ASN A 213 -11.02 -13.46 39.31
N PHE A 214 -11.84 -13.07 38.33
CA PHE A 214 -13.29 -13.13 38.42
C PHE A 214 -13.77 -14.28 37.54
N ASN A 215 -14.06 -15.42 38.16
CA ASN A 215 -14.40 -16.65 37.46
C ASN A 215 -15.91 -16.88 37.49
N GLN A 216 -16.53 -16.98 36.31
CA GLN A 216 -17.99 -17.14 36.12
C GLN A 216 -18.81 -16.07 36.85
N CYS A 217 -18.39 -14.81 36.78
CA CYS A 217 -19.08 -13.68 37.42
C CYS A 217 -19.93 -12.90 36.42
N ASP A 218 -20.97 -12.20 36.91
CA ASP A 218 -21.79 -11.28 36.12
C ASP A 218 -21.87 -9.90 36.81
N GLY A 219 -21.53 -8.84 36.08
CA GLY A 219 -21.47 -7.48 36.62
C GLY A 219 -20.20 -7.26 37.44
N VAL A 220 -19.07 -7.09 36.76
CA VAL A 220 -17.74 -6.92 37.36
C VAL A 220 -17.25 -5.49 37.12
N LEU A 221 -16.72 -4.84 38.16
CA LEU A 221 -16.07 -3.53 38.04
C LEU A 221 -14.68 -3.52 38.69
N ILE A 222 -13.67 -3.07 37.96
CA ILE A 222 -12.35 -2.73 38.52
C ILE A 222 -12.08 -1.27 38.14
N GLU A 223 -11.96 -0.39 39.12
CA GLU A 223 -11.91 1.06 38.89
C GLU A 223 -10.82 1.76 39.71
N ASP A 224 -10.03 2.62 39.05
CA ASP A 224 -9.06 3.58 39.61
C ASP A 224 -7.88 3.02 40.42
N VAL A 225 -7.86 1.72 40.71
CA VAL A 225 -6.81 1.10 41.53
C VAL A 225 -5.47 1.01 40.80
N THR A 226 -4.39 1.06 41.57
CA THR A 226 -3.03 0.75 41.09
C THR A 226 -2.70 -0.71 41.35
N LEU A 227 -2.26 -1.44 40.33
CA LEU A 227 -1.94 -2.87 40.39
C LEU A 227 -0.44 -3.10 40.12
N LEU A 228 0.25 -3.69 41.09
CA LEU A 228 1.71 -3.87 41.06
C LEU A 228 2.10 -5.33 41.29
N ARG A 229 3.27 -5.71 40.74
CA ARG A 229 4.04 -6.91 41.11
C ARG A 229 3.19 -8.18 41.20
N SER A 230 2.43 -8.46 40.14
CA SER A 230 1.60 -9.66 40.06
C SER A 230 2.48 -10.92 39.98
N PRO A 231 2.08 -12.03 40.63
CA PRO A 231 2.76 -13.32 40.45
C PRO A 231 2.68 -13.84 39.00
N PHE A 232 1.57 -13.55 38.30
CA PHE A 232 1.25 -14.02 36.94
C PHE A 232 0.39 -12.96 36.21
N TRP A 233 -0.67 -13.34 35.49
CA TRP A 233 -1.65 -12.41 34.90
C TRP A 233 -2.27 -11.50 35.96
N VAL A 234 -2.41 -10.21 35.62
CA VAL A 234 -2.83 -9.17 36.57
C VAL A 234 -4.36 -9.18 36.74
N ILE A 235 -5.12 -8.97 35.67
CA ILE A 235 -6.60 -8.97 35.68
C ILE A 235 -7.11 -10.10 34.78
N HIS A 236 -7.72 -11.14 35.35
CA HIS A 236 -8.23 -12.30 34.59
C HIS A 236 -9.73 -12.54 34.83
N PRO A 237 -10.62 -11.81 34.13
CA PRO A 237 -12.02 -12.20 34.07
C PRO A 237 -12.14 -13.44 33.18
N LEU A 238 -12.68 -14.50 33.77
CA LEU A 238 -12.79 -15.83 33.18
C LEU A 238 -14.25 -16.22 33.12
N LEU A 239 -14.76 -16.59 31.93
CA LEU A 239 -16.13 -17.05 31.72
C LEU A 239 -17.21 -16.06 32.20
N SER A 240 -16.84 -14.80 32.34
CA SER A 240 -17.64 -13.76 32.99
C SER A 240 -18.39 -12.90 31.98
N LYS A 241 -19.37 -12.13 32.47
CA LYS A 241 -20.18 -11.21 31.66
C LYS A 241 -20.25 -9.83 32.31
N ASN A 242 -20.52 -8.82 31.49
CA ASN A 242 -20.69 -7.44 31.94
C ASN A 242 -19.50 -6.96 32.78
N VAL A 243 -18.31 -6.95 32.16
CA VAL A 243 -17.06 -6.62 32.83
C VAL A 243 -16.63 -5.21 32.44
N THR A 244 -16.33 -4.36 33.43
CA THR A 244 -15.74 -3.04 33.20
C THR A 244 -14.42 -2.90 33.96
N VAL A 245 -13.36 -2.54 33.25
CA VAL A 245 -12.06 -2.15 33.80
C VAL A 245 -11.81 -0.70 33.39
N SER A 246 -11.80 0.23 34.34
CA SER A 246 -11.76 1.66 34.04
C SER A 246 -10.73 2.39 34.91
N GLY A 247 -9.90 3.25 34.31
CA GLY A 247 -8.99 4.12 35.08
C GLY A 247 -7.86 3.39 35.84
N VAL A 248 -7.67 2.08 35.63
CA VAL A 248 -6.66 1.31 36.38
C VAL A 248 -5.25 1.64 35.91
N HIS A 249 -4.31 1.62 36.86
CA HIS A 249 -2.89 1.82 36.57
C HIS A 249 -2.13 0.51 36.83
N ILE A 250 -1.60 -0.11 35.78
CA ILE A 250 -0.85 -1.37 35.86
C ILE A 250 0.63 -1.12 35.60
N SER A 251 1.48 -1.53 36.54
CA SER A 251 2.93 -1.58 36.36
C SER A 251 3.47 -2.91 36.89
N ASN A 252 3.77 -3.83 35.98
CA ASN A 252 4.18 -5.18 36.30
C ASN A 252 5.13 -5.73 35.24
N ASP A 253 6.44 -5.78 35.52
CA ASP A 253 7.50 -6.26 34.62
C ASP A 253 7.81 -7.76 34.76
N GLY A 254 7.03 -8.47 35.59
CA GLY A 254 7.20 -9.89 35.87
C GLY A 254 6.95 -10.82 34.68
N PRO A 255 7.38 -12.10 34.77
CA PRO A 255 7.15 -13.11 33.74
C PRO A 255 5.67 -13.43 33.59
N ASN A 256 5.19 -13.51 32.34
CA ASN A 256 3.76 -13.71 32.05
C ASN A 256 2.90 -12.66 32.75
N GLY A 257 3.41 -11.42 32.78
CA GLY A 257 2.81 -10.30 33.46
C GLY A 257 1.77 -9.57 32.61
N ASP A 258 0.86 -10.32 31.97
CA ASP A 258 -0.22 -9.80 31.13
C ASP A 258 -1.11 -8.83 31.96
N GLY A 259 -1.54 -7.72 31.36
CA GLY A 259 -2.27 -6.68 32.08
C GLY A 259 -3.74 -7.00 32.31
N CYS A 260 -4.49 -7.28 31.24
CA CYS A 260 -5.89 -7.70 31.33
C CYS A 260 -6.20 -8.81 30.32
N ASP A 261 -6.76 -9.91 30.83
CA ASP A 261 -6.95 -11.16 30.12
C ASP A 261 -8.42 -11.59 30.06
N PRO A 262 -9.30 -10.91 29.30
CA PRO A 262 -10.66 -11.41 29.10
C PRO A 262 -10.65 -12.78 28.44
N GLU A 263 -11.06 -13.80 29.19
CA GLU A 263 -11.04 -15.19 28.74
C GLU A 263 -12.45 -15.79 28.70
N SER A 264 -12.93 -16.14 27.51
CA SER A 264 -14.31 -16.60 27.25
C SER A 264 -15.38 -15.68 27.87
N CYS A 265 -15.15 -14.38 27.84
CA CYS A 265 -16.04 -13.35 28.38
C CYS A 265 -16.98 -12.79 27.32
N ASP A 266 -18.13 -12.27 27.75
CA ASP A 266 -19.13 -11.62 26.88
C ASP A 266 -19.55 -10.26 27.46
N GLY A 267 -19.30 -9.19 26.70
CA GLY A 267 -19.58 -7.82 27.13
C GLY A 267 -18.50 -7.31 28.08
N VAL A 268 -17.41 -6.79 27.52
CA VAL A 268 -16.27 -6.25 28.27
C VAL A 268 -15.94 -4.84 27.79
N VAL A 269 -15.75 -3.91 28.72
CA VAL A 269 -15.25 -2.55 28.46
C VAL A 269 -13.96 -2.34 29.25
N ILE A 270 -12.88 -2.04 28.54
CA ILE A 270 -11.58 -1.64 29.12
C ILE A 270 -11.31 -0.21 28.66
N GLU A 271 -11.29 0.74 29.60
CA GLU A 271 -11.20 2.16 29.22
C GLU A 271 -10.36 3.03 30.15
N ASN A 272 -9.72 4.04 29.60
CA ASN A 272 -8.96 5.04 30.36
C ASN A 272 -7.83 4.43 31.23
N CYS A 273 -7.34 3.25 30.86
CA CYS A 273 -6.33 2.51 31.63
C CYS A 273 -4.90 2.84 31.18
N PHE A 274 -3.96 2.68 32.09
CA PHE A 274 -2.53 2.70 31.81
C PHE A 274 -1.92 1.30 31.97
N PHE A 275 -1.20 0.83 30.95
CA PHE A 275 -0.52 -0.46 30.95
C PHE A 275 0.98 -0.32 30.75
N ASN A 276 1.75 -0.82 31.71
CA ASN A 276 3.17 -1.09 31.60
C ASN A 276 3.42 -2.54 32.06
N THR A 277 3.59 -3.45 31.10
CA THR A 277 3.56 -4.90 31.35
C THR A 277 4.83 -5.62 30.90
N GLY A 278 5.15 -6.73 31.57
CA GLY A 278 6.25 -7.64 31.25
C GLY A 278 5.91 -8.62 30.11
N ASP A 279 4.63 -8.70 29.75
CA ASP A 279 4.09 -9.45 28.61
C ASP A 279 3.00 -8.60 27.89
N ASP A 280 1.98 -9.18 27.29
CA ASP A 280 0.92 -8.45 26.57
C ASP A 280 0.12 -7.48 27.48
N CYS A 281 -0.18 -6.25 27.03
CA CYS A 281 -0.95 -5.28 27.83
C CYS A 281 -2.41 -5.72 28.02
N ILE A 282 -3.07 -6.09 26.93
CA ILE A 282 -4.39 -6.73 26.93
C ILE A 282 -4.32 -7.98 26.08
N ALA A 283 -4.68 -9.14 26.65
CA ALA A 283 -4.64 -10.43 25.96
C ALA A 283 -5.99 -11.16 26.02
N ILE A 284 -6.78 -11.04 24.95
CA ILE A 284 -8.08 -11.69 24.81
C ILE A 284 -7.90 -13.17 24.47
N LYS A 285 -8.53 -14.04 25.26
CA LYS A 285 -8.37 -15.50 25.21
C LYS A 285 -9.72 -16.20 25.27
N SER A 286 -9.74 -17.52 25.07
CA SER A 286 -10.93 -18.36 25.09
C SER A 286 -10.57 -19.85 25.24
N GLY A 287 -9.65 -20.18 26.15
CA GLY A 287 -9.18 -21.54 26.38
C GLY A 287 -8.19 -22.09 25.34
N ARG A 288 -7.48 -23.15 25.73
CA ARG A 288 -6.38 -23.77 24.97
C ARG A 288 -6.74 -25.19 24.53
N ASN A 289 -6.42 -25.51 23.28
CA ASN A 289 -6.48 -26.85 22.69
C ASN A 289 -7.81 -27.58 22.96
N ASN A 290 -7.73 -28.85 23.38
CA ASN A 290 -8.89 -29.70 23.59
C ASN A 290 -9.86 -29.07 24.59
N ASP A 291 -9.35 -28.57 25.71
CA ASP A 291 -10.16 -27.90 26.75
C ASP A 291 -10.94 -26.73 26.15
N GLY A 292 -10.27 -25.79 25.49
CA GLY A 292 -10.95 -24.64 24.87
C GLY A 292 -11.94 -25.03 23.76
N ARG A 293 -11.66 -26.09 23.00
CA ARG A 293 -12.58 -26.62 21.97
C ARG A 293 -13.82 -27.28 22.59
N LEU A 294 -13.66 -28.04 23.68
CA LEU A 294 -14.78 -28.69 24.38
C LEU A 294 -15.73 -27.67 24.97
N TRP A 295 -15.20 -26.59 25.54
CA TRP A 295 -16.02 -25.47 26.00
C TRP A 295 -16.74 -24.77 24.86
N GLY A 296 -16.06 -24.58 23.72
CA GLY A 296 -16.64 -23.95 22.54
C GLY A 296 -17.16 -22.54 22.78
N ARG A 297 -16.61 -21.84 23.79
CA ARG A 297 -17.09 -20.53 24.25
C ARG A 297 -16.09 -19.43 23.87
N PRO A 298 -16.45 -18.53 22.94
CA PRO A 298 -15.55 -17.47 22.53
C PRO A 298 -15.46 -16.38 23.60
N SER A 299 -14.41 -15.56 23.49
CA SER A 299 -14.48 -14.19 23.98
C SER A 299 -15.16 -13.32 22.94
N GLU A 300 -16.20 -12.58 23.33
CA GLU A 300 -16.96 -11.75 22.40
C GLU A 300 -17.45 -10.45 23.00
N ASN A 301 -17.72 -9.48 22.11
CA ASN A 301 -18.28 -8.18 22.46
C ASN A 301 -17.39 -7.39 23.43
N ILE A 302 -16.20 -7.05 22.95
CA ILE A 302 -15.14 -6.40 23.75
C ILE A 302 -14.81 -5.03 23.18
N ILE A 303 -14.86 -4.01 24.03
CA ILE A 303 -14.47 -2.64 23.72
C ILE A 303 -13.24 -2.26 24.54
N ILE A 304 -12.23 -1.71 23.87
CA ILE A 304 -11.00 -1.17 24.44
C ILE A 304 -10.90 0.27 23.94
N ARG A 305 -10.89 1.27 24.84
CA ARG A 305 -10.82 2.67 24.40
C ARG A 305 -10.03 3.57 25.33
N ASN A 306 -9.42 4.62 24.78
CA ASN A 306 -8.75 5.67 25.56
C ASN A 306 -7.63 5.13 26.47
N CYS A 307 -7.00 4.01 26.11
CA CYS A 307 -5.94 3.40 26.90
C CYS A 307 -4.56 3.87 26.44
N ARG A 308 -3.63 3.96 27.39
CA ARG A 308 -2.19 4.17 27.12
C ARG A 308 -1.44 2.87 27.41
N MET A 309 -0.65 2.42 26.44
CA MET A 309 0.16 1.21 26.55
C MET A 309 1.62 1.55 26.29
N GLU A 310 2.48 1.27 27.27
CA GLU A 310 3.92 1.49 27.17
C GLU A 310 4.66 0.20 26.83
N ASN A 311 5.06 -0.60 27.81
CA ASN A 311 5.84 -1.81 27.56
C ASN A 311 4.93 -3.04 27.41
N GLY A 312 5.39 -4.02 26.64
CA GLY A 312 4.74 -5.33 26.56
C GLY A 312 5.04 -6.10 25.28
N HIS A 313 4.64 -7.37 25.22
CA HIS A 313 4.78 -8.19 24.00
C HIS A 313 3.73 -7.86 22.91
N GLY A 314 2.70 -7.11 23.29
CA GLY A 314 1.66 -6.58 22.41
C GLY A 314 0.73 -5.62 23.15
N GLY A 315 0.21 -4.60 22.47
CA GLY A 315 -0.78 -3.68 23.05
C GLY A 315 -2.15 -4.34 23.19
N VAL A 316 -2.80 -4.62 22.06
CA VAL A 316 -4.03 -5.42 22.02
C VAL A 316 -3.74 -6.75 21.34
N VAL A 317 -3.91 -7.83 22.10
CA VAL A 317 -3.53 -9.17 21.68
C VAL A 317 -4.72 -10.11 21.71
N ILE A 318 -4.83 -10.94 20.67
CA ILE A 318 -5.77 -12.03 20.59
C ILE A 318 -4.96 -13.33 20.57
N GLY A 319 -5.10 -14.11 21.64
CA GLY A 319 -4.51 -15.43 21.82
C GLY A 319 -3.33 -15.52 22.79
N SER A 320 -2.63 -16.66 22.84
CA SER A 320 -2.68 -17.77 21.87
C SER A 320 -3.80 -18.76 22.13
N GLU A 321 -4.36 -18.72 23.32
CA GLU A 321 -5.43 -19.57 23.83
C GLU A 321 -6.75 -19.11 23.22
N ILE A 322 -7.00 -19.45 21.94
CA ILE A 322 -8.16 -18.99 21.16
C ILE A 322 -9.13 -20.10 20.77
N SER A 323 -9.00 -21.28 21.37
CA SER A 323 -9.65 -22.50 20.86
C SER A 323 -11.18 -22.41 20.87
N GLY A 324 -11.78 -21.70 21.83
CA GLY A 324 -13.21 -21.37 21.86
C GLY A 324 -13.65 -20.27 20.87
N GLY A 325 -12.71 -19.52 20.27
CA GLY A 325 -12.95 -18.44 19.33
C GLY A 325 -12.85 -17.02 19.94
N CYS A 326 -12.76 -16.02 19.08
CA CYS A 326 -12.75 -14.61 19.49
C CYS A 326 -13.44 -13.75 18.43
N ARG A 327 -14.42 -12.92 18.82
CA ARG A 327 -15.14 -12.07 17.86
C ARG A 327 -15.67 -10.76 18.41
N ASN A 328 -15.88 -9.80 17.51
CA ASN A 328 -16.43 -8.48 17.82
C ASN A 328 -15.58 -7.76 18.88
N VAL A 329 -14.33 -7.50 18.51
CA VAL A 329 -13.36 -6.77 19.33
C VAL A 329 -13.12 -5.40 18.72
N PHE A 330 -13.30 -4.35 19.50
CA PHE A 330 -13.15 -2.97 19.10
C PHE A 330 -12.07 -2.30 19.95
N ALA A 331 -11.02 -1.78 19.31
CA ALA A 331 -9.98 -0.98 19.95
C ALA A 331 -9.95 0.41 19.33
N GLU A 332 -10.14 1.48 20.12
CA GLU A 332 -10.10 2.84 19.59
C GLU A 332 -9.46 3.89 20.49
N ASN A 333 -8.93 4.95 19.90
CA ASN A 333 -8.43 6.14 20.61
C ASN A 333 -7.34 5.78 21.64
N CYS A 334 -6.45 4.85 21.30
CA CYS A 334 -5.36 4.42 22.17
C CYS A 334 -4.04 5.05 21.75
N THR A 335 -3.15 5.27 22.71
CA THR A 335 -1.77 5.68 22.48
C THR A 335 -0.82 4.55 22.87
N MET A 336 0.07 4.17 21.95
CA MET A 336 1.04 3.11 22.18
C MET A 336 2.45 3.59 21.83
N ASP A 337 3.33 3.78 22.80
CA ASP A 337 4.65 4.33 22.53
C ASP A 337 5.71 3.78 23.48
N SER A 338 6.50 2.83 23.00
CA SER A 338 7.69 2.36 23.70
C SER A 338 8.60 1.54 22.79
N PRO A 339 9.93 1.69 22.90
CA PRO A 339 10.87 0.76 22.25
C PRO A 339 10.80 -0.66 22.81
N ASN A 340 10.16 -0.86 23.97
CA ASN A 340 9.94 -2.16 24.59
C ASN A 340 8.51 -2.69 24.40
N LEU A 341 7.66 -1.98 23.64
CA LEU A 341 6.44 -2.56 23.09
C LEU A 341 6.81 -3.35 21.84
N ASP A 342 6.61 -4.65 21.84
CA ASP A 342 6.93 -5.44 20.65
C ASP A 342 5.96 -5.13 19.49
N ARG A 343 4.65 -5.12 19.75
CA ARG A 343 3.59 -5.12 18.73
C ARG A 343 2.40 -4.25 19.15
N VAL A 344 1.70 -3.63 18.21
CA VAL A 344 0.52 -2.80 18.51
C VAL A 344 -0.74 -3.67 18.54
N ILE A 345 -1.11 -4.26 17.38
CA ILE A 345 -2.16 -5.27 17.27
C ILE A 345 -1.53 -6.63 16.97
N ARG A 346 -1.81 -7.65 17.80
CA ARG A 346 -1.19 -8.97 17.69
C ARG A 346 -2.23 -10.08 17.71
N ILE A 347 -2.21 -10.95 16.71
CA ILE A 347 -3.00 -12.18 16.65
C ILE A 347 -2.03 -13.36 16.63
N LYS A 348 -2.16 -14.28 17.58
CA LYS A 348 -1.28 -15.45 17.71
C LYS A 348 -2.10 -16.73 17.86
N THR A 349 -1.81 -17.74 17.05
CA THR A 349 -2.46 -19.06 17.07
C THR A 349 -1.57 -20.12 16.42
N ASN A 350 -1.98 -21.39 16.46
CA ASN A 350 -1.32 -22.50 15.78
C ASN A 350 -2.32 -23.64 15.44
N THR A 351 -1.82 -24.67 14.76
CA THR A 351 -2.62 -25.84 14.31
C THR A 351 -3.02 -26.82 15.42
N CYS A 352 -2.68 -26.53 16.68
CA CYS A 352 -3.26 -27.23 17.84
C CYS A 352 -4.53 -26.55 18.35
N ARG A 353 -4.73 -25.25 18.07
CA ARG A 353 -5.83 -24.49 18.66
C ARG A 353 -7.17 -24.77 17.99
N GLY A 354 -7.23 -24.70 16.66
CA GLY A 354 -8.50 -24.54 15.94
C GLY A 354 -9.08 -23.14 16.18
N GLY A 355 -10.40 -23.03 16.30
CA GLY A 355 -11.08 -21.78 16.61
C GLY A 355 -11.14 -20.78 15.44
N VAL A 356 -11.98 -19.76 15.60
CA VAL A 356 -12.17 -18.67 14.65
C VAL A 356 -11.92 -17.35 15.35
N ILE A 357 -11.06 -16.52 14.76
CA ILE A 357 -10.81 -15.13 15.16
C ILE A 357 -11.41 -14.26 14.06
N GLU A 358 -12.45 -13.49 14.38
CA GLU A 358 -13.13 -12.67 13.38
C GLU A 358 -13.66 -11.34 13.91
N ASN A 359 -13.87 -10.37 13.02
CA ASN A 359 -14.47 -9.08 13.35
C ASN A 359 -13.64 -8.34 14.42
N ILE A 360 -12.38 -8.07 14.07
CA ILE A 360 -11.42 -7.35 14.89
C ILE A 360 -11.22 -5.96 14.28
N TYR A 361 -11.58 -4.92 15.03
CA TYR A 361 -11.58 -3.54 14.58
C TYR A 361 -10.64 -2.70 15.45
N ALA A 362 -9.67 -2.04 14.83
CA ALA A 362 -8.75 -1.12 15.48
C ALA A 362 -8.78 0.23 14.74
N ARG A 363 -9.11 1.32 15.44
CA ARG A 363 -9.09 2.67 14.82
C ARG A 363 -8.50 3.76 15.69
N ASN A 364 -8.04 4.85 15.07
CA ASN A 364 -7.55 6.03 15.79
C ASN A 364 -6.48 5.67 16.84
N ILE A 365 -5.48 4.89 16.43
CA ILE A 365 -4.38 4.48 17.32
C ILE A 365 -3.13 5.26 16.92
N GLU A 366 -2.61 6.03 17.88
CA GLU A 366 -1.35 6.75 17.72
C GLU A 366 -0.21 5.90 18.26
N VAL A 367 0.72 5.54 17.38
CA VAL A 367 1.91 4.77 17.74
C VAL A 367 3.15 5.65 17.60
N GLY A 368 3.81 5.94 18.72
CA GLY A 368 5.11 6.63 18.69
C GLY A 368 6.16 5.68 18.12
N GLN A 369 6.46 4.61 18.85
CA GLN A 369 7.26 3.52 18.35
C GLN A 369 6.83 2.15 18.91
N CYS A 370 7.11 1.10 18.14
CA CYS A 370 7.13 -0.28 18.61
C CYS A 370 8.35 -1.02 18.02
N LYS A 371 8.77 -2.11 18.66
CA LYS A 371 9.99 -2.83 18.32
C LYS A 371 9.86 -3.71 17.08
N GLU A 372 8.75 -4.42 16.91
CA GLU A 372 8.57 -5.39 15.82
C GLU A 372 7.57 -4.90 14.78
N SER A 373 6.29 -4.79 15.09
CA SER A 373 5.28 -4.51 14.06
C SER A 373 4.06 -3.75 14.55
N VAL A 374 3.43 -2.99 13.65
CA VAL A 374 2.13 -2.36 13.93
C VAL A 374 1.05 -3.45 13.94
N MET A 375 1.01 -4.33 12.94
CA MET A 375 0.13 -5.51 12.99
C MET A 375 0.91 -6.80 12.80
N ARG A 376 0.72 -7.74 13.72
CA ARG A 376 1.23 -9.12 13.63
C ARG A 376 0.06 -10.10 13.55
N ILE A 377 0.05 -10.97 12.56
CA ILE A 377 -0.77 -12.20 12.56
C ILE A 377 0.18 -13.40 12.43
N ASN A 378 0.16 -14.32 13.39
CA ASN A 378 1.01 -15.50 13.40
C ASN A 378 0.22 -16.78 13.64
N LEU A 379 0.17 -17.65 12.63
CA LEU A 379 -0.46 -18.98 12.70
C LEU A 379 0.54 -20.10 13.01
N ASP A 380 1.80 -19.77 13.26
CA ASP A 380 2.85 -20.72 13.67
C ASP A 380 3.43 -20.34 15.05
N TYR A 381 2.54 -20.06 16.00
CA TYR A 381 2.94 -19.78 17.39
C TYR A 381 3.28 -21.08 18.13
N GLU A 382 4.37 -21.11 18.91
CA GLU A 382 4.82 -22.31 19.64
C GLU A 382 4.81 -23.60 18.78
N PRO A 383 5.58 -23.69 17.69
CA PRO A 383 5.56 -24.82 16.75
C PRO A 383 5.97 -26.17 17.38
N ARG A 384 6.56 -26.14 18.58
CA ARG A 384 7.01 -27.32 19.34
C ARG A 384 6.10 -27.67 20.52
N GLU A 385 4.94 -27.03 20.65
CA GLU A 385 3.96 -27.41 21.67
C GLU A 385 3.55 -28.89 21.51
N ILE A 386 3.49 -29.60 22.64
CA ILE A 386 3.04 -31.00 22.72
C ILE A 386 1.50 -30.98 22.76
N CYS A 387 0.87 -31.26 21.64
CA CYS A 387 -0.58 -31.21 21.46
C CYS A 387 -1.01 -31.98 20.20
N CYS A 388 -2.29 -32.35 20.10
CA CYS A 388 -2.83 -32.86 18.83
C CYS A 388 -2.90 -31.73 17.80
N ARG A 389 -2.23 -31.91 16.66
CA ARG A 389 -2.27 -31.00 15.51
C ARG A 389 -3.31 -31.42 14.49
N GLY A 390 -3.72 -30.48 13.64
CA GLY A 390 -4.71 -30.69 12.58
C GLY A 390 -5.95 -29.83 12.74
N TYR A 391 -6.07 -29.12 13.87
CA TYR A 391 -7.11 -28.12 14.12
C TYR A 391 -6.67 -26.79 13.52
N VAL A 392 -6.95 -26.60 12.24
CA VAL A 392 -6.57 -25.39 11.49
C VAL A 392 -7.38 -24.18 11.99
N PRO A 393 -6.74 -23.13 12.54
CA PRO A 393 -7.43 -21.91 12.97
C PRO A 393 -7.87 -21.07 11.77
N THR A 394 -8.83 -20.17 11.94
CA THR A 394 -9.19 -19.15 10.94
C THR A 394 -9.01 -17.75 11.51
N VAL A 395 -8.42 -16.84 10.73
CA VAL A 395 -8.36 -15.41 11.04
C VAL A 395 -8.98 -14.63 9.89
N ARG A 396 -10.05 -13.88 10.14
CA ARG A 396 -10.73 -13.11 9.08
C ARG A 396 -11.31 -11.79 9.58
N ASN A 397 -11.66 -10.90 8.66
CA ASN A 397 -12.35 -9.64 8.98
C ASN A 397 -11.57 -8.83 10.04
N VAL A 398 -10.33 -8.47 9.70
CA VAL A 398 -9.44 -7.66 10.56
C VAL A 398 -9.26 -6.30 9.92
N TYR A 399 -9.53 -5.25 10.69
CA TYR A 399 -9.60 -3.87 10.21
C TYR A 399 -8.70 -2.97 11.04
N LEU A 400 -7.73 -2.34 10.38
CA LEU A 400 -6.98 -1.21 10.92
C LEU A 400 -7.39 0.04 10.15
N ASP A 401 -7.84 1.07 10.86
CA ASP A 401 -8.28 2.32 10.26
C ASP A 401 -7.70 3.53 11.00
N ASN A 402 -7.12 4.49 10.29
CA ASN A 402 -6.53 5.69 10.91
C ASN A 402 -5.53 5.33 12.04
N VAL A 403 -4.58 4.43 11.73
CA VAL A 403 -3.47 4.06 12.63
C VAL A 403 -2.18 4.70 12.12
N THR A 404 -1.49 5.43 13.00
CA THR A 404 -0.21 6.05 12.69
C THR A 404 0.93 5.37 13.46
N CYS A 405 2.10 5.24 12.85
CA CYS A 405 3.31 4.76 13.52
C CYS A 405 4.53 5.58 13.09
N ASN A 406 5.35 6.07 14.03
CA ASN A 406 6.56 6.83 13.67
C ASN A 406 7.82 5.96 13.57
N LYS A 407 7.83 4.77 14.17
CA LYS A 407 8.96 3.84 14.10
C LYS A 407 8.55 2.40 14.42
N SER A 408 8.87 1.49 13.51
CA SER A 408 8.76 0.05 13.75
C SER A 408 9.72 -0.75 12.88
N ARG A 409 9.93 -2.03 13.19
CA ARG A 409 10.67 -2.90 12.27
C ARG A 409 9.84 -3.21 11.02
N TYR A 410 8.56 -3.55 11.18
CA TYR A 410 7.60 -3.82 10.11
C TYR A 410 6.33 -2.98 10.28
N GLY A 411 5.67 -2.62 9.18
CA GLY A 411 4.31 -2.08 9.24
C GLY A 411 3.34 -3.22 9.57
N ILE A 412 3.11 -4.07 8.57
CA ILE A 412 2.28 -5.26 8.64
C ILE A 412 3.16 -6.51 8.51
N LEU A 413 2.95 -7.49 9.39
CA LEU A 413 3.70 -8.74 9.43
C LEU A 413 2.76 -9.94 9.58
N LEU A 414 2.54 -10.67 8.49
CA LEU A 414 1.67 -11.84 8.43
C LEU A 414 2.47 -13.12 8.21
N ASN A 415 2.27 -14.09 9.10
CA ASN A 415 2.79 -15.44 9.01
C ASN A 415 1.62 -16.43 9.01
N SER A 416 1.17 -16.83 7.82
CA SER A 416 0.12 -17.81 7.62
C SER A 416 0.69 -19.19 7.22
N LEU A 417 -0.19 -20.16 6.97
CA LEU A 417 0.17 -21.52 6.62
C LEU A 417 0.38 -21.67 5.09
N ASP A 418 1.33 -22.50 4.67
CA ASP A 418 1.54 -22.79 3.23
C ASP A 418 0.48 -23.76 2.67
N SER A 419 -0.17 -24.54 3.54
CA SER A 419 -1.14 -25.55 3.14
C SER A 419 -2.50 -24.96 2.76
N VAL A 420 -2.92 -23.84 3.36
CA VAL A 420 -4.29 -23.32 3.26
C VAL A 420 -4.34 -21.80 3.44
N ALA A 421 -5.24 -21.12 2.70
CA ALA A 421 -5.49 -19.68 2.82
C ALA A 421 -6.57 -19.38 3.88
N ASN A 422 -6.21 -19.52 5.16
CA ASN A 422 -7.10 -19.32 6.32
C ASN A 422 -6.93 -17.97 7.03
N VAL A 423 -6.15 -17.06 6.43
CA VAL A 423 -6.05 -15.64 6.80
C VAL A 423 -6.58 -14.82 5.62
N TYR A 424 -7.71 -14.13 5.77
CA TYR A 424 -8.33 -13.39 4.66
C TYR A 424 -9.19 -12.21 5.12
N ASN A 425 -9.50 -11.30 4.19
CA ASN A 425 -10.23 -10.06 4.47
C ASN A 425 -9.54 -9.23 5.57
N ILE A 426 -8.27 -8.94 5.34
CA ILE A 426 -7.45 -8.04 6.17
C ILE A 426 -7.45 -6.68 5.49
N ASN A 427 -7.86 -5.62 6.18
CA ASN A 427 -7.99 -4.28 5.59
C ASN A 427 -7.22 -3.26 6.41
N VAL A 428 -6.37 -2.49 5.74
CA VAL A 428 -5.53 -1.45 6.33
C VAL A 428 -5.83 -0.14 5.61
N ASN A 429 -6.64 0.70 6.25
CA ASN A 429 -7.23 1.88 5.66
C ASN A 429 -6.74 3.15 6.35
N ASN A 430 -6.45 4.20 5.59
CA ASN A 430 -6.06 5.51 6.14
C ASN A 430 -4.87 5.45 7.11
N CYS A 431 -3.96 4.50 6.92
CA CYS A 431 -2.85 4.28 7.85
C CYS A 431 -1.55 4.93 7.35
N ARG A 432 -0.76 5.47 8.27
CA ARG A 432 0.56 6.04 7.96
C ARG A 432 1.62 5.41 8.85
N PHE A 433 2.49 4.59 8.25
CA PHE A 433 3.60 3.96 8.94
C PHE A 433 4.92 4.58 8.47
N ASP A 434 5.41 5.54 9.25
CA ASP A 434 6.68 6.21 9.06
C ASP A 434 7.79 5.48 9.86
N GLY A 435 9.04 5.63 9.44
CA GLY A 435 10.19 5.04 10.13
C GLY A 435 10.20 3.50 10.18
N VAL A 436 9.58 2.83 9.20
CA VAL A 436 9.55 1.36 9.10
C VAL A 436 10.87 0.84 8.53
N ALA A 437 11.55 -0.07 9.25
CA ALA A 437 12.88 -0.54 8.88
C ALA A 437 12.93 -1.61 7.76
N GLU A 438 12.01 -2.59 7.77
CA GLU A 438 12.01 -3.78 6.90
C GLU A 438 10.70 -3.96 6.09
N HIS A 439 9.87 -2.91 6.02
CA HIS A 439 8.60 -2.82 5.25
C HIS A 439 7.45 -3.73 5.75
N ASN A 440 6.43 -3.96 4.91
CA ASN A 440 5.41 -4.99 5.17
C ASN A 440 5.94 -6.36 4.76
N LYS A 441 5.56 -7.43 5.46
CA LYS A 441 5.99 -8.81 5.15
C LYS A 441 4.85 -9.79 5.30
N ILE A 442 4.61 -10.60 4.27
CA ILE A 442 3.54 -11.61 4.22
C ILE A 442 4.15 -12.93 3.77
N THR A 443 3.99 -13.98 4.56
CA THR A 443 4.44 -15.34 4.25
C THR A 443 3.30 -16.33 4.42
N GLY A 444 3.31 -17.41 3.63
CA GLY A 444 2.21 -18.38 3.59
C GLY A 444 1.08 -17.96 2.66
N LYS A 445 0.06 -18.82 2.56
CA LYS A 445 -1.14 -18.51 1.77
C LYS A 445 -2.05 -17.56 2.54
N VAL A 446 -2.38 -16.44 1.93
CA VAL A 446 -3.36 -15.47 2.44
C VAL A 446 -4.40 -15.19 1.36
N GLY A 447 -5.64 -14.95 1.78
CA GLY A 447 -6.69 -14.41 0.93
C GLY A 447 -6.50 -12.90 0.70
N GLU A 448 -7.61 -12.16 0.75
CA GLU A 448 -7.61 -10.71 0.50
C GLU A 448 -6.87 -9.93 1.59
N VAL A 449 -5.92 -9.08 1.17
CA VAL A 449 -5.25 -8.08 2.01
C VAL A 449 -5.34 -6.76 1.26
N ASN A 450 -6.14 -5.84 1.80
CA ASN A 450 -6.51 -4.59 1.15
C ASN A 450 -5.80 -3.40 1.82
N PHE A 451 -5.28 -2.50 0.99
CA PHE A 451 -4.71 -1.23 1.42
C PHE A 451 -5.47 -0.11 0.74
N ALA A 452 -6.06 0.79 1.51
CA ALA A 452 -6.72 1.98 0.97
C ALA A 452 -6.16 3.23 1.68
N ASN A 453 -5.65 4.19 0.92
CA ASN A 453 -5.05 5.40 1.48
C ASN A 453 -4.02 5.11 2.59
N THR A 454 -3.21 4.07 2.40
CA THR A 454 -2.20 3.63 3.36
C THR A 454 -0.81 3.82 2.80
N THR A 455 0.10 4.39 3.60
CA THR A 455 1.49 4.61 3.19
C THR A 455 2.48 3.97 4.16
N VAL A 456 3.56 3.41 3.62
CA VAL A 456 4.75 2.99 4.38
C VAL A 456 5.93 3.85 3.93
N ASN A 457 6.54 4.59 4.85
CA ASN A 457 7.63 5.53 4.58
C ASN A 457 7.32 6.49 3.42
N GLY A 458 6.12 7.10 3.44
CA GLY A 458 5.63 8.02 2.40
C GLY A 458 5.25 7.37 1.06
N LYS A 459 5.37 6.05 0.90
CA LYS A 459 5.00 5.34 -0.34
C LYS A 459 3.64 4.66 -0.20
N PRO A 460 2.71 4.82 -1.17
CA PRO A 460 1.44 4.11 -1.16
C PRO A 460 1.63 2.58 -1.15
N CYS A 461 0.85 1.90 -0.31
CA CYS A 461 0.66 0.46 -0.38
C CYS A 461 -0.50 0.15 -1.34
N LEU A 462 -0.28 -0.71 -2.33
CA LEU A 462 -1.32 -1.12 -3.28
C LEU A 462 -1.75 -2.56 -3.01
N SER A 463 -3.06 -2.81 -2.97
CA SER A 463 -3.63 -4.16 -2.92
C SER A 463 -3.74 -4.80 -4.32
N SER A 464 -4.08 -3.99 -5.33
CA SER A 464 -4.12 -4.33 -6.75
C SER A 464 -4.00 -3.06 -7.61
N THR A 465 -3.67 -3.20 -8.90
CA THR A 465 -3.67 -2.06 -9.83
C THR A 465 -5.06 -1.86 -10.42
N PRO A 466 -5.49 -0.60 -10.66
CA PRO A 466 -6.79 -0.32 -11.26
C PRO A 466 -6.94 -0.93 -12.66
N TYR A 467 -5.83 -1.14 -13.35
CA TYR A 467 -5.76 -1.77 -14.67
C TYR A 467 -4.62 -2.79 -14.71
N ARG A 468 -4.81 -3.84 -15.51
CA ARG A 468 -3.81 -4.89 -15.76
C ARG A 468 -2.71 -4.45 -16.74
N ASN A 469 -3.02 -3.45 -17.58
CA ASN A 469 -2.19 -2.99 -18.69
C ASN A 469 -1.84 -1.51 -18.48
N LEU A 470 -0.56 -1.17 -18.64
CA LEU A 470 -0.05 0.19 -18.47
C LEU A 470 -0.58 1.14 -19.55
N SER A 471 -0.85 0.67 -20.77
CA SER A 471 -1.49 1.49 -21.82
C SER A 471 -2.86 2.02 -21.38
N GLN A 472 -3.71 1.13 -20.84
CA GLN A 472 -5.03 1.49 -20.31
C GLN A 472 -4.90 2.39 -19.08
N TRP A 473 -3.99 2.06 -18.16
CA TRP A 473 -3.82 2.84 -16.93
C TRP A 473 -3.36 4.26 -17.23
N LEU A 474 -2.34 4.44 -18.07
CA LEU A 474 -1.85 5.77 -18.40
C LEU A 474 -2.87 6.56 -19.22
N THR A 475 -3.54 5.95 -20.20
CA THR A 475 -4.63 6.60 -20.95
C THR A 475 -5.72 7.13 -20.01
N LYS A 476 -6.16 6.32 -19.05
CA LYS A 476 -7.17 6.70 -18.07
C LYS A 476 -6.67 7.76 -17.09
N SER A 477 -5.39 7.73 -16.78
CA SER A 477 -4.73 8.74 -15.95
C SER A 477 -4.73 10.11 -16.63
N GLU A 478 -4.46 10.18 -17.94
CA GLU A 478 -4.55 11.42 -18.71
C GLU A 478 -5.97 11.93 -18.84
N MET A 479 -6.95 11.06 -19.14
CA MET A 479 -8.36 11.46 -19.18
C MET A 479 -8.87 12.00 -17.85
N GLN A 480 -8.41 11.43 -16.73
CA GLN A 480 -8.72 11.93 -15.39
C GLN A 480 -8.04 13.29 -15.13
N ARG A 481 -6.78 13.43 -15.53
CA ARG A 481 -6.01 14.67 -15.34
C ARG A 481 -6.52 15.82 -16.21
N VAL A 482 -6.95 15.50 -17.42
CA VAL A 482 -7.41 16.45 -18.43
C VAL A 482 -8.75 15.94 -19.00
N PRO A 483 -9.90 16.32 -18.43
CA PRO A 483 -11.19 15.82 -18.90
C PRO A 483 -11.61 16.30 -20.30
N GLN A 484 -10.92 17.30 -20.87
CA GLN A 484 -11.21 17.84 -22.21
C GLN A 484 -10.01 17.59 -23.14
N SER A 485 -10.20 16.73 -24.14
CA SER A 485 -9.16 16.32 -25.10
C SER A 485 -8.46 17.49 -25.81
N CYS A 486 -9.18 18.57 -26.13
CA CYS A 486 -8.61 19.76 -26.76
C CYS A 486 -7.71 20.61 -25.84
N LEU A 487 -7.60 20.25 -24.55
CA LEU A 487 -6.77 20.90 -23.54
C LEU A 487 -5.55 20.06 -23.10
N LEU A 488 -5.31 18.91 -23.75
CA LEU A 488 -4.11 18.09 -23.53
C LEU A 488 -2.81 18.90 -23.66
N ASP A 489 -1.71 18.33 -23.16
CA ASP A 489 -0.38 18.95 -23.13
C ASP A 489 -0.37 20.35 -22.46
N PHE A 490 -1.04 20.47 -21.31
CA PHE A 490 -1.08 21.70 -20.48
C PHE A 490 -1.69 22.91 -21.20
N SER A 491 -2.50 22.71 -22.23
CA SER A 491 -3.12 23.80 -22.97
C SER A 491 -4.24 24.45 -22.15
N LYS A 492 -4.25 25.79 -22.11
CA LYS A 492 -5.31 26.56 -21.41
C LYS A 492 -6.51 26.88 -22.29
N LYS A 493 -6.45 26.52 -23.59
CA LYS A 493 -7.51 26.76 -24.58
C LYS A 493 -7.47 25.68 -25.66
N PRO A 494 -8.58 25.42 -26.37
CA PRO A 494 -8.59 24.47 -27.48
C PRO A 494 -7.48 24.79 -28.48
N LYS A 495 -6.62 23.81 -28.78
CA LYS A 495 -5.43 24.00 -29.59
C LYS A 495 -5.31 22.88 -30.62
N TRP A 496 -4.90 23.24 -31.84
CA TRP A 496 -4.50 22.27 -32.86
C TRP A 496 -2.98 22.13 -32.80
N SER A 497 -2.49 20.95 -32.41
CA SER A 497 -1.07 20.75 -32.14
C SER A 497 -0.66 19.30 -32.33
N TYR A 498 0.51 19.06 -32.94
CA TYR A 498 1.04 17.71 -33.18
C TYR A 498 1.04 16.82 -31.94
N VAL A 499 1.42 17.39 -30.80
CA VAL A 499 1.50 16.71 -29.49
C VAL A 499 0.16 16.09 -29.09
N MET A 500 -0.95 16.79 -29.34
CA MET A 500 -2.30 16.30 -29.03
C MET A 500 -2.67 15.18 -29.99
N GLY A 501 -2.35 15.34 -31.27
CA GLY A 501 -2.57 14.29 -32.26
C GLY A 501 -1.86 12.97 -31.90
N ILE A 502 -0.61 13.05 -31.46
CA ILE A 502 0.18 11.87 -31.07
C ILE A 502 -0.41 11.16 -29.87
N GLU A 503 -0.75 11.91 -28.82
CA GLU A 503 -1.33 11.34 -27.61
C GLU A 503 -2.76 10.80 -27.86
N LEU A 504 -3.59 11.51 -28.62
CA LEU A 504 -4.94 11.04 -28.95
C LEU A 504 -4.93 9.82 -29.86
N GLU A 505 -3.93 9.71 -30.75
CA GLU A 505 -3.77 8.51 -31.58
C GLU A 505 -3.40 7.29 -30.74
N SER A 506 -2.52 7.43 -29.74
CA SER A 506 -2.21 6.31 -28.85
C SER A 506 -3.39 5.94 -27.93
N MET A 507 -4.22 6.91 -27.54
CA MET A 507 -5.47 6.65 -26.84
C MET A 507 -6.48 5.93 -27.73
N LEU A 508 -6.60 6.33 -29.01
CA LEU A 508 -7.41 5.62 -29.99
C LEU A 508 -6.95 4.17 -30.16
N ASP A 509 -5.65 3.92 -30.25
CA ASP A 509 -5.11 2.55 -30.33
C ASP A 509 -5.38 1.75 -29.05
N THR A 510 -5.38 2.40 -27.89
CA THR A 510 -5.81 1.79 -26.62
C THR A 510 -7.28 1.39 -26.68
N TYR A 511 -8.15 2.24 -27.22
CA TYR A 511 -9.55 1.90 -27.48
C TYR A 511 -9.65 0.71 -28.46
N LEU A 512 -8.95 0.75 -29.59
CA LEU A 512 -9.01 -0.32 -30.61
C LEU A 512 -8.56 -1.67 -30.04
N ARG A 513 -7.65 -1.65 -29.06
CA ARG A 513 -7.18 -2.86 -28.37
C ARG A 513 -8.18 -3.41 -27.35
N TYR A 514 -8.84 -2.54 -26.59
CA TYR A 514 -9.57 -2.95 -25.37
C TYR A 514 -11.07 -2.64 -25.35
N GLY A 515 -11.58 -1.81 -26.26
CA GLY A 515 -13.02 -1.54 -26.43
C GLY A 515 -13.67 -0.72 -25.31
N ASP A 516 -12.97 0.27 -24.76
CA ASP A 516 -13.53 1.16 -23.73
C ASP A 516 -14.12 2.43 -24.36
N ASP A 517 -15.45 2.47 -24.54
CA ASP A 517 -16.18 3.54 -25.22
C ASP A 517 -15.87 4.95 -24.69
N SER A 518 -15.52 5.10 -23.40
CA SER A 518 -15.18 6.43 -22.87
C SER A 518 -13.89 7.00 -23.46
N ILE A 519 -12.96 6.14 -23.89
CA ILE A 519 -11.74 6.58 -24.59
C ILE A 519 -12.12 7.03 -26.01
N LEU A 520 -13.00 6.29 -26.69
CA LEU A 520 -13.49 6.69 -28.02
C LEU A 520 -14.22 8.03 -27.97
N ASP A 521 -15.12 8.22 -27.00
CA ASP A 521 -15.85 9.47 -26.82
C ASP A 521 -14.89 10.64 -26.54
N TYR A 522 -13.84 10.39 -25.75
CA TYR A 522 -12.77 11.36 -25.51
C TYR A 522 -12.03 11.73 -26.81
N CYS A 523 -11.67 10.76 -27.64
CA CYS A 523 -11.06 11.01 -28.96
C CYS A 523 -11.99 11.78 -29.92
N LYS A 524 -13.28 11.41 -30.01
CA LYS A 524 -14.28 12.10 -30.83
C LYS A 524 -14.49 13.55 -30.38
N SER A 525 -14.48 13.81 -29.08
CA SER A 525 -14.64 15.17 -28.54
C SER A 525 -13.57 16.13 -29.07
N TYR A 526 -12.37 15.63 -29.39
CA TYR A 526 -11.32 16.45 -29.98
C TYR A 526 -11.67 16.87 -31.41
N THR A 527 -12.02 15.90 -32.26
CA THR A 527 -12.41 16.18 -33.66
C THR A 527 -13.64 17.08 -33.71
N ASP A 528 -14.62 16.87 -32.82
CA ASP A 528 -15.83 17.70 -32.72
C ASP A 528 -15.54 19.15 -32.32
N THR A 529 -14.52 19.36 -31.49
CA THR A 529 -14.14 20.70 -31.03
C THR A 529 -13.25 21.42 -32.04
N MET A 530 -12.38 20.67 -32.72
CA MET A 530 -11.30 21.23 -33.54
C MET A 530 -11.63 21.32 -35.03
N ILE A 531 -12.62 20.56 -35.51
CA ILE A 531 -13.02 20.51 -36.91
C ILE A 531 -14.49 20.89 -37.03
N GLY A 532 -14.76 22.01 -37.70
CA GLY A 532 -16.12 22.48 -37.99
C GLY A 532 -16.86 21.52 -38.92
N ALA A 533 -18.20 21.63 -38.97
CA ALA A 533 -19.02 20.81 -39.86
C ALA A 533 -18.68 20.97 -41.35
N ASP A 534 -18.11 22.12 -41.73
CA ASP A 534 -17.59 22.42 -43.07
C ASP A 534 -16.16 21.90 -43.32
N GLY A 535 -15.56 21.23 -42.34
CA GLY A 535 -14.18 20.74 -42.38
C GLY A 535 -13.12 21.78 -42.04
N SER A 536 -13.51 23.00 -41.64
CA SER A 536 -12.56 24.02 -41.20
C SER A 536 -11.82 23.59 -39.93
N ILE A 537 -10.49 23.69 -39.94
CA ILE A 537 -9.64 23.30 -38.81
C ILE A 537 -9.35 24.52 -37.94
N ARG A 538 -9.79 24.50 -36.69
CA ARG A 538 -9.63 25.61 -35.74
C ARG A 538 -8.14 25.87 -35.46
N GLY A 539 -7.68 27.09 -35.74
CA GLY A 539 -6.31 27.52 -35.46
C GLY A 539 -5.28 27.03 -36.48
N TYR A 540 -5.71 26.44 -37.58
CA TYR A 540 -4.85 26.03 -38.68
C TYR A 540 -4.77 27.13 -39.75
N ASN A 541 -3.56 27.37 -40.27
CA ASN A 541 -3.32 28.29 -41.38
C ASN A 541 -2.39 27.64 -42.40
N LEU A 542 -2.90 27.43 -43.62
CA LEU A 542 -2.16 26.78 -44.70
C LEU A 542 -0.91 27.57 -45.11
N ALA A 543 -0.94 28.91 -45.00
CA ALA A 543 0.19 29.76 -45.38
C ALA A 543 1.39 29.64 -44.44
N ASP A 544 1.21 29.04 -43.26
CA ASP A 544 2.33 28.79 -42.33
C ASP A 544 3.25 27.67 -42.86
N TYR A 545 2.73 26.81 -43.75
CA TYR A 545 3.40 25.61 -44.27
C TYR A 545 4.11 24.85 -43.15
N ASN A 546 3.43 24.69 -42.01
CA ASN A 546 4.01 24.13 -40.80
C ASN A 546 3.74 22.63 -40.76
N LEU A 547 4.78 21.80 -40.85
CA LEU A 547 4.63 20.35 -40.81
C LEU A 547 4.06 19.86 -39.47
N ASP A 548 4.36 20.53 -38.35
CA ASP A 548 3.78 20.17 -37.04
C ASP A 548 2.25 20.23 -37.06
N ASN A 549 1.68 21.18 -37.81
CA ASN A 549 0.23 21.29 -37.92
C ASN A 549 -0.39 20.15 -38.75
N VAL A 550 0.41 19.38 -39.49
CA VAL A 550 -0.05 18.23 -40.29
C VAL A 550 -0.14 16.97 -39.45
N ARG A 551 0.69 16.80 -38.42
CA ARG A 551 0.77 15.55 -37.64
C ARG A 551 -0.56 15.14 -37.02
N THR A 552 -1.33 16.09 -36.51
CA THR A 552 -2.69 15.84 -35.99
C THR A 552 -3.61 15.20 -37.04
N GLY A 553 -3.35 15.46 -38.32
CA GLY A 553 -4.04 14.82 -39.43
C GLY A 553 -3.89 13.30 -39.46
N HIS A 554 -2.81 12.74 -38.92
CA HIS A 554 -2.61 11.30 -38.84
C HIS A 554 -3.64 10.65 -37.91
N PHE A 555 -3.83 11.22 -36.72
CA PHE A 555 -4.92 10.87 -35.81
C PHE A 555 -6.30 11.03 -36.48
N VAL A 556 -6.54 12.15 -37.17
CA VAL A 556 -7.83 12.40 -37.85
C VAL A 556 -8.07 11.40 -38.97
N ALA A 557 -7.04 10.99 -39.69
CA ALA A 557 -7.12 9.92 -40.68
C ALA A 557 -7.46 8.58 -40.03
N ALA A 558 -6.81 8.21 -38.93
CA ALA A 558 -7.13 7.01 -38.17
C ALA A 558 -8.57 7.02 -37.62
N MET A 559 -9.02 8.18 -37.12
CA MET A 559 -10.41 8.39 -36.71
C MET A 559 -11.37 8.20 -37.87
N HIS A 560 -11.11 8.79 -39.04
CA HIS A 560 -11.98 8.64 -40.21
C HIS A 560 -12.01 7.21 -40.76
N GLU A 561 -10.88 6.51 -40.77
CA GLU A 561 -10.78 5.11 -41.21
C GLU A 561 -11.63 4.17 -40.33
N ASN A 562 -11.64 4.39 -39.01
CA ASN A 562 -12.38 3.55 -38.06
C ASN A 562 -13.81 4.04 -37.78
N PHE A 563 -14.01 5.36 -37.82
CA PHE A 563 -15.24 6.09 -37.49
C PHE A 563 -15.49 7.20 -38.51
N PRO A 564 -15.99 6.86 -39.71
CA PRO A 564 -16.07 7.82 -40.81
C PRO A 564 -16.99 9.00 -40.50
N GLU A 565 -16.45 10.21 -40.62
CA GLU A 565 -17.20 11.47 -40.65
C GLU A 565 -16.73 12.35 -41.80
N GLU A 566 -17.66 12.98 -42.53
CA GLU A 566 -17.34 13.80 -43.71
C GLU A 566 -16.49 15.03 -43.34
N LYS A 567 -16.73 15.65 -42.18
CA LYS A 567 -15.94 16.80 -41.70
C LYS A 567 -14.45 16.44 -41.57
N ASN A 568 -14.14 15.23 -41.12
CA ASN A 568 -12.77 14.73 -40.96
C ASN A 568 -12.14 14.48 -42.33
N LEU A 569 -12.91 13.98 -43.31
CA LEU A 569 -12.42 13.80 -44.68
C LEU A 569 -12.06 15.14 -45.35
N ILE A 570 -12.87 16.18 -45.15
CA ILE A 570 -12.58 17.53 -45.67
C ILE A 570 -11.34 18.13 -45.00
N ALA A 571 -11.18 17.95 -43.69
CA ALA A 571 -9.97 18.35 -42.97
C ALA A 571 -8.72 17.63 -43.50
N ILE A 572 -8.78 16.32 -43.72
CA ILE A 572 -7.69 15.51 -44.31
C ILE A 572 -7.30 16.07 -45.68
N ARG A 573 -8.27 16.35 -46.56
CA ARG A 573 -8.01 16.95 -47.88
C ARG A 573 -7.31 18.32 -47.77
N THR A 574 -7.67 19.14 -46.78
CA THR A 574 -7.02 20.43 -46.52
C THR A 574 -5.55 20.27 -46.14
N LEU A 575 -5.23 19.28 -45.30
CA LEU A 575 -3.85 18.97 -44.93
C LEU A 575 -3.06 18.39 -46.11
N GLN A 576 -3.68 17.55 -46.95
CA GLN A 576 -3.07 17.06 -48.19
C GLN A 576 -2.73 18.19 -49.16
N GLN A 577 -3.59 19.21 -49.27
CA GLN A 577 -3.35 20.40 -50.08
C GLN A 577 -2.14 21.21 -49.59
N GLN A 578 -1.90 21.29 -48.28
CA GLN A 578 -0.67 21.90 -47.77
C GLN A 578 0.55 21.12 -48.29
N LEU A 579 0.55 19.79 -48.16
CA LEU A 579 1.67 18.96 -48.58
C LEU A 579 1.95 18.99 -50.08
N ASP A 580 0.91 19.12 -50.92
CA ASP A 580 1.07 19.31 -52.37
C ASP A 580 1.86 20.59 -52.71
N LYS A 581 1.82 21.59 -51.83
CA LYS A 581 2.44 22.92 -52.02
C LYS A 581 3.51 23.24 -50.99
N GLN A 582 3.88 22.27 -50.15
CA GLN A 582 4.85 22.47 -49.08
C GLN A 582 6.20 22.83 -49.72
N PRO A 583 6.82 23.97 -49.35
CA PRO A 583 8.12 24.36 -49.87
C PRO A 583 9.19 23.30 -49.62
N ARG A 584 10.17 23.22 -50.52
CA ARG A 584 11.20 22.17 -50.50
C ARG A 584 12.61 22.75 -50.63
N THR A 585 13.57 22.03 -50.08
CA THR A 585 15.00 22.25 -50.34
C THR A 585 15.33 21.94 -51.81
N LYS A 586 16.52 22.32 -52.27
CA LYS A 586 17.01 21.97 -53.61
C LYS A 586 17.16 20.45 -53.77
N GLU A 587 17.48 19.76 -52.68
CA GLU A 587 17.50 18.30 -52.61
C GLU A 587 16.11 17.64 -52.54
N GLY A 588 15.03 18.43 -52.58
CA GLY A 588 13.65 17.92 -52.69
C GLY A 588 12.97 17.58 -51.37
N VAL A 589 13.57 17.86 -50.22
CA VAL A 589 12.99 17.58 -48.90
C VAL A 589 12.09 18.73 -48.45
N TYR A 590 10.95 18.44 -47.81
CA TYR A 590 10.10 19.48 -47.25
C TYR A 590 10.85 20.37 -46.25
N TRP A 591 10.65 21.69 -46.37
CA TRP A 591 11.00 22.60 -45.30
C TRP A 591 10.17 22.26 -44.07
N HIS A 592 10.79 22.34 -42.90
CA HIS A 592 10.09 22.08 -41.65
C HIS A 592 8.89 23.03 -41.46
N LYS A 593 9.12 24.34 -41.72
CA LYS A 593 8.08 25.41 -41.72
C LYS A 593 8.46 26.52 -42.71
N ALA A 594 7.52 27.36 -43.13
CA ALA A 594 7.84 28.56 -43.92
C ALA A 594 8.85 29.49 -43.20
N MET A 595 8.72 29.64 -41.88
CA MET A 595 9.65 30.41 -41.04
C MET A 595 11.03 29.75 -40.84
N TYR A 596 11.22 28.54 -41.37
CA TYR A 596 12.45 27.75 -41.35
C TYR A 596 12.83 27.38 -42.79
N ALA A 597 12.82 28.37 -43.69
CA ALA A 597 13.13 28.17 -45.09
C ALA A 597 14.49 27.46 -45.27
N TYR A 598 14.53 26.45 -46.16
CA TYR A 598 15.69 25.58 -46.44
C TYR A 598 16.16 24.68 -45.31
N GLN A 599 15.43 24.61 -44.19
CA GLN A 599 15.78 23.75 -43.07
C GLN A 599 14.96 22.46 -43.06
N VAL A 600 15.66 21.35 -42.86
CA VAL A 600 15.10 20.02 -42.64
C VAL A 600 15.39 19.64 -41.19
N TRP A 601 14.34 19.33 -40.44
CA TRP A 601 14.45 18.82 -39.08
C TRP A 601 13.94 17.39 -39.09
N LEU A 602 14.59 16.49 -38.34
CA LEU A 602 14.16 15.10 -38.19
C LEU A 602 12.69 15.01 -37.74
N ASP A 603 12.28 15.93 -36.88
CA ASP A 603 10.91 16.16 -36.41
C ASP A 603 9.94 16.25 -37.59
N GLY A 604 10.24 17.11 -38.56
CA GLY A 604 9.37 17.42 -39.70
C GLY A 604 9.03 16.20 -40.55
N ILE A 605 9.95 15.23 -40.63
CA ILE A 605 9.74 13.96 -41.33
C ILE A 605 8.57 13.21 -40.69
N PHE A 606 8.58 13.05 -39.37
CA PHE A 606 7.50 12.40 -38.63
C PHE A 606 6.17 13.18 -38.70
N MET A 607 6.23 14.51 -38.70
CA MET A 607 5.02 15.32 -38.69
C MET A 607 4.25 15.29 -40.01
N GLY A 608 4.95 15.20 -41.14
CA GLY A 608 4.34 15.30 -42.47
C GLY A 608 4.26 13.99 -43.26
N LEU A 609 5.37 13.26 -43.38
CA LEU A 609 5.47 12.16 -44.35
C LEU A 609 4.60 10.94 -44.00
N PRO A 610 4.56 10.44 -42.74
CA PRO A 610 3.65 9.36 -42.37
C PRO A 610 2.20 9.66 -42.72
N PHE A 611 1.72 10.87 -42.45
CA PHE A 611 0.35 11.29 -42.82
C PHE A 611 0.16 11.28 -44.34
N ARG A 612 1.15 11.77 -45.09
CA ARG A 612 1.09 11.80 -46.56
C ARG A 612 0.98 10.41 -47.17
N VAL A 613 1.78 9.46 -46.67
CA VAL A 613 1.79 8.07 -47.14
C VAL A 613 0.50 7.37 -46.70
N LYS A 614 0.11 7.50 -45.43
CA LYS A 614 -1.14 6.91 -44.88
C LYS A 614 -2.36 7.31 -45.69
N THR A 615 -2.48 8.57 -46.05
CA THR A 615 -3.65 9.09 -46.79
C THR A 615 -3.50 9.00 -48.31
N ALA A 616 -2.41 8.43 -48.84
CA ALA A 616 -2.17 8.33 -50.28
C ALA A 616 -3.26 7.50 -50.98
N HIS A 617 -3.80 6.46 -50.33
CA HIS A 617 -4.87 5.63 -50.88
C HIS A 617 -6.14 6.42 -51.24
N MET A 618 -6.32 7.62 -50.68
CA MET A 618 -7.42 8.54 -51.00
C MET A 618 -7.20 9.32 -52.31
N LEU A 619 -6.00 9.23 -52.91
CA LEU A 619 -5.64 9.86 -54.17
C LEU A 619 -5.80 8.88 -55.35
N PRO A 620 -5.94 9.37 -56.59
CA PRO A 620 -5.91 8.52 -57.78
C PRO A 620 -4.63 7.67 -57.85
N ALA A 621 -4.72 6.41 -58.28
CA ALA A 621 -3.64 5.42 -58.27
C ALA A 621 -2.28 5.95 -58.83
N LYS A 622 -2.32 6.72 -59.93
CA LYS A 622 -1.11 7.33 -60.52
C LYS A 622 -0.39 8.30 -59.56
N LYS A 623 -1.12 9.01 -58.69
CA LYS A 623 -0.56 9.90 -57.67
C LYS A 623 -0.04 9.15 -56.45
N GLN A 624 -0.58 7.97 -56.14
CA GLN A 624 -0.15 7.16 -55.00
C GLN A 624 1.32 6.76 -55.13
N LYS A 625 1.71 6.18 -56.27
CA LYS A 625 3.10 5.80 -56.53
C LYS A 625 4.07 6.98 -56.41
N ALA A 626 3.70 8.14 -56.97
CA ALA A 626 4.51 9.35 -56.86
C ALA A 626 4.69 9.82 -55.41
N VAL A 627 3.66 9.67 -54.59
CA VAL A 627 3.74 9.96 -53.14
C VAL A 627 4.67 8.97 -52.43
N TYR A 628 4.60 7.69 -52.75
CA TYR A 628 5.48 6.69 -52.15
C TYR A 628 6.94 6.90 -52.54
N ASP A 629 7.21 7.13 -53.82
CA ASP A 629 8.57 7.40 -54.32
C ASP A 629 9.16 8.66 -53.65
N ASP A 630 8.37 9.74 -53.58
CA ASP A 630 8.75 11.00 -52.92
C ASP A 630 9.05 10.79 -51.42
N ALA A 631 8.24 10.00 -50.71
CA ALA A 631 8.49 9.73 -49.30
C ALA A 631 9.80 8.97 -49.06
N VAL A 632 10.10 7.95 -49.88
CA VAL A 632 11.37 7.21 -49.79
C VAL A 632 12.56 8.13 -50.07
N ASP A 633 12.47 8.97 -51.10
CA ASP A 633 13.54 9.90 -51.46
C ASP A 633 13.80 10.92 -50.36
N GLN A 634 12.73 11.48 -49.77
CA GLN A 634 12.86 12.43 -48.66
C GLN A 634 13.45 11.80 -47.40
N LEU A 635 13.09 10.56 -47.06
CA LEU A 635 13.71 9.84 -45.95
C LEU A 635 15.22 9.67 -46.17
N LYS A 636 15.61 9.06 -47.30
CA LYS A 636 17.02 8.82 -47.62
C LYS A 636 17.82 10.11 -47.61
N LYS A 637 17.28 11.15 -48.26
CA LYS A 637 17.95 12.45 -48.33
C LYS A 637 18.09 13.12 -46.97
N THR A 638 17.05 13.07 -46.14
CA THR A 638 17.12 13.58 -44.77
C THR A 638 18.21 12.86 -44.01
N TYR A 639 18.25 11.52 -44.06
CA TYR A 639 19.28 10.75 -43.38
C TYR A 639 20.69 11.15 -43.86
N GLU A 640 20.92 11.16 -45.17
CA GLU A 640 22.22 11.53 -45.77
C GLU A 640 22.67 12.94 -45.35
N CYS A 641 21.77 13.92 -45.41
CA CYS A 641 22.09 15.32 -45.13
C CYS A 641 22.18 15.65 -43.63
N THR A 642 21.70 14.78 -42.74
CA THR A 642 21.74 14.99 -41.28
C THR A 642 22.71 14.07 -40.56
N LEU A 643 23.23 13.03 -41.22
CA LEU A 643 24.11 12.03 -40.60
C LEU A 643 25.43 12.65 -40.15
N ASP A 644 25.74 12.49 -38.87
CA ASP A 644 27.09 12.67 -38.37
C ASP A 644 27.82 11.34 -38.38
N ALA A 645 28.74 11.22 -39.34
CA ALA A 645 29.54 10.01 -39.53
C ALA A 645 30.38 9.62 -38.29
N SER A 646 30.75 10.58 -37.43
CA SER A 646 31.56 10.29 -36.24
C SER A 646 30.77 9.57 -35.14
N THR A 647 29.48 9.91 -35.00
CA THR A 647 28.61 9.32 -33.98
C THR A 647 27.84 8.12 -34.51
N GLY A 648 27.51 8.12 -35.81
CA GLY A 648 26.55 7.20 -36.42
C GLY A 648 25.09 7.59 -36.16
N LEU A 649 24.85 8.82 -35.67
CA LEU A 649 23.54 9.39 -35.42
C LEU A 649 23.28 10.56 -36.36
N ASN A 650 22.01 10.93 -36.54
CA ASN A 650 21.63 12.15 -37.24
C ASN A 650 21.63 13.37 -36.29
N ARG A 651 22.13 14.51 -36.76
CA ARG A 651 21.95 15.79 -36.07
C ARG A 651 20.49 16.22 -36.15
N HIS A 652 20.02 17.01 -35.18
CA HIS A 652 18.62 17.44 -35.09
C HIS A 652 18.11 18.06 -36.40
N ALA A 653 18.90 18.95 -36.98
CA ALA A 653 18.54 19.64 -38.20
C ALA A 653 19.72 19.89 -39.13
N TRP A 654 19.35 20.17 -40.38
CA TRP A 654 20.21 20.60 -41.45
C TRP A 654 19.61 21.85 -42.12
N ASP A 655 20.42 22.89 -42.30
CA ASP A 655 20.13 24.05 -43.15
C ASP A 655 20.92 23.95 -44.46
N GLU A 656 20.22 23.72 -45.57
CA GLU A 656 20.84 23.55 -46.89
C GLU A 656 21.61 24.80 -47.33
N ASN A 657 21.16 26.00 -46.93
CA ASN A 657 21.82 27.24 -47.34
C ASN A 657 22.95 27.64 -46.39
N ARG A 658 22.99 27.09 -45.16
CA ARG A 658 23.93 27.49 -44.10
C ARG A 658 23.79 28.96 -43.72
N ASP A 659 22.55 29.45 -43.78
CA ASP A 659 22.18 30.82 -43.41
C ASP A 659 21.97 30.95 -41.90
N MET A 660 21.70 29.85 -41.20
CA MET A 660 21.33 29.86 -39.78
C MET A 660 22.54 29.94 -38.87
N PHE A 661 22.45 30.79 -37.84
CA PHE A 661 23.51 31.01 -36.84
C PHE A 661 23.89 29.76 -36.02
N TRP A 662 23.02 28.75 -35.97
CA TRP A 662 23.28 27.47 -35.29
C TRP A 662 23.88 26.42 -36.24
N SER A 663 23.82 26.65 -37.55
CA SER A 663 24.24 25.69 -38.56
C SER A 663 25.74 25.75 -38.79
N ASN A 664 26.36 24.60 -39.03
CA ASN A 664 27.77 24.54 -39.36
C ASN A 664 28.04 25.14 -40.76
N ASP A 665 29.05 26.02 -40.85
CA ASP A 665 29.38 26.74 -42.09
C ASP A 665 29.80 25.83 -43.27
N THR A 666 30.19 24.58 -42.99
CA THR A 666 30.54 23.59 -44.02
C THR A 666 29.37 22.66 -44.32
N THR A 667 28.77 22.08 -43.29
CA THR A 667 27.82 20.97 -43.45
C THR A 667 26.35 21.39 -43.35
N GLY A 668 26.06 22.56 -42.78
CA GLY A 668 24.70 23.01 -42.46
C GLY A 668 24.06 22.31 -41.26
N LEU A 669 24.78 21.41 -40.59
CA LEU A 669 24.25 20.63 -39.48
C LEU A 669 24.15 21.44 -38.19
N SER A 670 23.14 21.13 -37.37
CA SER A 670 23.08 21.54 -35.96
C SER A 670 24.15 20.83 -35.12
N GLN A 671 24.48 21.39 -33.95
CA GLN A 671 25.65 20.94 -33.17
C GLN A 671 25.50 19.58 -32.48
N HIS A 672 24.29 19.14 -32.13
CA HIS A 672 24.07 17.95 -31.27
C HIS A 672 23.05 16.95 -31.83
N CYS A 673 23.21 15.69 -31.41
CA CYS A 673 22.28 14.60 -31.69
C CYS A 673 21.24 14.57 -30.57
N TRP A 674 20.10 15.22 -30.82
CA TRP A 674 19.03 15.30 -29.83
C TRP A 674 18.20 14.01 -29.79
N GLY A 675 17.97 13.46 -28.59
CA GLY A 675 17.29 12.18 -28.42
C GLY A 675 15.91 12.13 -29.05
N ARG A 676 15.09 13.16 -28.84
CA ARG A 676 13.73 13.16 -29.41
C ARG A 676 13.73 13.37 -30.94
N ALA A 677 14.70 14.10 -31.49
CA ALA A 677 14.85 14.21 -32.96
C ALA A 677 15.09 12.82 -33.58
N GLN A 678 15.97 12.04 -32.97
CA GLN A 678 16.20 10.64 -33.35
C GLN A 678 14.91 9.83 -33.24
N GLY A 679 14.20 9.94 -32.13
CA GLY A 679 12.95 9.22 -31.88
C GLY A 679 11.88 9.50 -32.94
N TRP A 680 11.70 10.76 -33.33
CA TRP A 680 10.79 11.14 -34.42
C TRP A 680 11.16 10.49 -35.73
N TYR A 681 12.44 10.54 -36.11
CA TYR A 681 12.89 9.98 -37.37
C TYR A 681 12.69 8.47 -37.45
N VAL A 682 13.02 7.75 -36.36
CA VAL A 682 12.80 6.31 -36.27
C VAL A 682 11.30 5.98 -36.37
N MET A 683 10.44 6.68 -35.62
CA MET A 683 8.99 6.46 -35.71
C MET A 683 8.43 6.76 -37.10
N ALA A 684 8.99 7.75 -37.82
CA ALA A 684 8.57 8.07 -39.18
C ALA A 684 8.84 6.90 -40.14
N LEU A 685 10.00 6.26 -40.02
CA LEU A 685 10.34 5.08 -40.81
C LEU A 685 9.38 3.92 -40.53
N VAL A 686 9.04 3.69 -39.25
CA VAL A 686 8.10 2.64 -38.84
C VAL A 686 6.69 2.90 -39.38
N GLU A 687 6.16 4.10 -39.21
CA GLU A 687 4.79 4.43 -39.67
C GLU A 687 4.68 4.46 -41.19
N ILE A 688 5.73 4.87 -41.91
CA ILE A 688 5.77 4.78 -43.37
C ILE A 688 5.80 3.32 -43.82
N LEU A 689 6.53 2.44 -43.14
CA LEU A 689 6.51 1.00 -43.42
C LEU A 689 5.15 0.35 -43.13
N ASP A 690 4.40 0.84 -42.15
CA ASP A 690 3.01 0.42 -41.90
C ASP A 690 2.06 0.86 -43.02
N ALA A 691 2.28 2.05 -43.58
CA ALA A 691 1.39 2.65 -44.57
C ALA A 691 1.71 2.27 -46.03
N LEU A 692 2.96 1.90 -46.34
CA LEU A 692 3.35 1.45 -47.68
C LEU A 692 2.71 0.10 -48.02
N PRO A 693 2.20 -0.10 -49.26
CA PRO A 693 1.74 -1.40 -49.73
C PRO A 693 2.83 -2.47 -49.57
N GLU A 694 2.45 -3.68 -49.16
CA GLU A 694 3.41 -4.77 -48.91
C GLU A 694 4.26 -5.13 -50.13
N ASP A 695 3.68 -4.99 -51.34
CA ASP A 695 4.30 -5.25 -52.64
C ASP A 695 5.02 -4.04 -53.25
N TYR A 696 5.09 -2.91 -52.53
CA TYR A 696 5.76 -1.71 -53.04
C TYR A 696 7.26 -1.94 -53.21
N VAL A 697 7.75 -1.79 -54.44
CA VAL A 697 9.11 -2.19 -54.87
C VAL A 697 10.25 -1.54 -54.06
N ARG A 698 10.05 -0.34 -53.52
CA ARG A 698 11.07 0.39 -52.73
C ARG A 698 10.91 0.25 -51.22
N ARG A 699 9.98 -0.58 -50.74
CA ARG A 699 9.70 -0.80 -49.32
C ARG A 699 10.94 -1.32 -48.56
N GLY A 700 11.76 -2.15 -49.22
CA GLY A 700 13.03 -2.64 -48.68
C GLY A 700 14.04 -1.54 -48.38
N GLU A 701 14.09 -0.47 -49.19
CA GLU A 701 15.00 0.66 -48.95
C GLU A 701 14.70 1.36 -47.61
N VAL A 702 13.42 1.42 -47.21
CA VAL A 702 12.99 2.00 -45.94
C VAL A 702 13.33 1.08 -44.78
N ALA A 703 13.15 -0.23 -44.94
CA ALA A 703 13.54 -1.23 -43.92
C ALA A 703 15.06 -1.25 -43.68
N ASP A 704 15.86 -1.14 -44.74
CA ASP A 704 17.32 -1.03 -44.64
C ASP A 704 17.75 0.27 -43.96
N LEU A 705 17.03 1.37 -44.23
CA LEU A 705 17.28 2.66 -43.57
C LEU A 705 16.89 2.62 -42.09
N LEU A 706 15.77 1.98 -41.74
CA LEU A 706 15.35 1.74 -40.36
C LEU A 706 16.39 0.90 -39.61
N THR A 707 16.84 -0.21 -40.20
CA THR A 707 17.87 -1.07 -39.59
C THR A 707 19.14 -0.29 -39.27
N ARG A 708 19.65 0.49 -40.24
CA ARG A 708 20.84 1.34 -40.05
C ARG A 708 20.63 2.41 -38.97
N THR A 709 19.47 3.04 -38.95
CA THR A 709 19.16 4.07 -37.94
C THR A 709 19.08 3.46 -36.54
N LEU A 710 18.44 2.29 -36.39
CA LEU A 710 18.35 1.59 -35.11
C LEU A 710 19.71 1.08 -34.62
N ASP A 711 20.59 0.61 -35.52
CA ASP A 711 21.97 0.26 -35.18
C ASP A 711 22.72 1.45 -34.56
N GLY A 712 22.56 2.63 -35.16
CA GLY A 712 23.09 3.89 -34.63
C GLY A 712 22.52 4.22 -33.26
N VAL A 713 21.21 4.15 -33.08
CA VAL A 713 20.54 4.48 -31.80
C VAL A 713 20.91 3.52 -30.68
N VAL A 714 20.92 2.20 -30.93
CA VAL A 714 21.21 1.18 -29.92
C VAL A 714 22.64 1.30 -29.39
N LYS A 715 23.59 1.71 -30.23
CA LYS A 715 24.98 1.99 -29.81
C LYS A 715 25.06 3.00 -28.65
N TRP A 716 24.10 3.92 -28.57
CA TRP A 716 24.05 4.99 -27.57
C TRP A 716 23.04 4.73 -26.45
N GLN A 717 22.48 3.52 -26.36
CA GLN A 717 21.64 3.13 -25.23
C GLN A 717 22.49 3.07 -23.95
N ASP A 718 22.03 3.73 -22.89
CA ASP A 718 22.72 3.71 -21.61
C ASP A 718 22.69 2.29 -21.00
N LYS A 719 23.87 1.81 -20.58
CA LYS A 719 24.06 0.41 -20.21
C LYS A 719 23.42 0.05 -18.88
N ASP A 720 23.30 1.00 -17.94
CA ASP A 720 22.79 0.73 -16.59
C ASP A 720 21.29 0.90 -16.53
N SER A 721 20.78 1.92 -17.22
CA SER A 721 19.37 2.28 -17.21
C SER A 721 18.56 1.64 -18.32
N GLY A 722 19.18 1.28 -19.45
CA GLY A 722 18.47 0.82 -20.64
C GLY A 722 17.80 1.93 -21.45
N VAL A 723 17.90 3.19 -21.05
CA VAL A 723 17.23 4.32 -21.71
C VAL A 723 18.26 5.26 -22.37
N TRP A 724 17.83 6.40 -22.92
CA TRP A 724 18.72 7.33 -23.63
C TRP A 724 18.81 8.69 -22.96
N TRP A 725 19.92 9.36 -23.22
CA TRP A 725 20.20 10.73 -22.77
C TRP A 725 19.48 11.76 -23.66
N GLN A 726 19.10 12.90 -23.07
CA GLN A 726 18.54 14.06 -23.80
C GLN A 726 19.46 14.48 -24.95
N VAL A 727 20.75 14.68 -24.68
CA VAL A 727 21.78 14.88 -25.71
C VAL A 727 22.57 13.58 -25.87
N MET A 728 22.25 12.81 -26.91
CA MET A 728 22.72 11.41 -27.05
C MET A 728 24.21 11.31 -27.29
N ASP A 729 24.82 12.30 -27.95
CA ASP A 729 26.25 12.32 -28.26
C ASP A 729 27.12 12.90 -27.13
N GLN A 730 26.54 13.13 -25.94
CA GLN A 730 27.23 13.66 -24.76
C GLN A 730 26.85 12.90 -23.46
N PRO A 731 26.88 11.55 -23.45
CA PRO A 731 26.46 10.78 -22.28
C PRO A 731 27.35 11.09 -21.06
N GLY A 732 26.73 11.24 -19.89
CA GLY A 732 27.45 11.51 -18.64
C GLY A 732 28.06 12.91 -18.51
N ARG A 733 27.94 13.78 -19.52
CA ARG A 733 28.33 15.19 -19.38
C ARG A 733 27.46 15.86 -18.32
N GLU A 734 28.08 16.63 -17.43
CA GLU A 734 27.39 17.34 -16.35
C GLU A 734 26.21 18.17 -16.89
N GLY A 735 25.05 18.06 -16.24
CA GLY A 735 23.79 18.67 -16.65
C GLY A 735 22.96 17.85 -17.64
N ASN A 736 23.53 16.85 -18.32
CA ASN A 736 22.73 15.93 -19.13
C ASN A 736 21.84 15.04 -18.24
N TYR A 737 20.77 14.50 -18.80
CA TYR A 737 19.86 13.61 -18.09
C TYR A 737 19.31 12.52 -19.01
N LEU A 738 18.94 11.39 -18.42
CA LEU A 738 18.19 10.34 -19.11
C LEU A 738 16.77 10.84 -19.33
N GLU A 739 16.28 10.76 -20.56
CA GLU A 739 15.09 11.46 -21.00
C GLU A 739 14.00 10.49 -21.43
N SER A 740 12.79 10.68 -20.91
CA SER A 740 11.73 9.67 -21.05
C SER A 740 11.07 9.68 -22.43
N THR A 741 10.93 10.84 -23.08
CA THR A 741 10.21 10.91 -24.37
C THR A 741 10.96 10.18 -25.48
N CYS A 742 12.25 10.44 -25.67
CA CYS A 742 13.06 9.78 -26.68
C CYS A 742 13.15 8.27 -26.42
N SER A 743 13.28 7.89 -25.14
CA SER A 743 13.34 6.50 -24.73
C SER A 743 12.04 5.76 -25.05
N ALA A 744 10.89 6.38 -24.81
CA ALA A 744 9.59 5.82 -25.17
C ALA A 744 9.44 5.64 -26.69
N MET A 745 9.88 6.61 -27.49
CA MET A 745 9.88 6.51 -28.95
C MET A 745 10.76 5.38 -29.47
N MET A 746 11.95 5.19 -28.89
CA MET A 746 12.87 4.11 -29.28
C MET A 746 12.36 2.75 -28.86
N ALA A 747 11.81 2.63 -27.64
CA ALA A 747 11.18 1.41 -27.17
C ALA A 747 10.02 1.00 -28.09
N TYR A 748 9.06 1.90 -28.35
CA TYR A 748 7.96 1.67 -29.28
C TYR A 748 8.46 1.23 -30.66
N SER A 749 9.39 2.00 -31.24
CA SER A 749 9.85 1.76 -32.60
C SER A 749 10.50 0.40 -32.75
N MET A 750 11.40 0.00 -31.84
CA MET A 750 12.06 -1.29 -31.91
C MET A 750 11.08 -2.44 -31.65
N LEU A 751 10.21 -2.34 -30.64
CA LEU A 751 9.21 -3.37 -30.34
C LEU A 751 8.32 -3.64 -31.56
N LYS A 752 7.77 -2.58 -32.16
CA LYS A 752 6.91 -2.68 -33.33
C LYS A 752 7.66 -3.20 -34.55
N SER A 753 8.87 -2.71 -34.80
CA SER A 753 9.67 -3.11 -35.95
C SER A 753 10.01 -4.60 -35.93
N VAL A 754 10.36 -5.14 -34.76
CA VAL A 754 10.61 -6.58 -34.62
C VAL A 754 9.30 -7.37 -34.80
N ARG A 755 8.21 -6.96 -34.14
CA ARG A 755 6.90 -7.63 -34.28
C ARG A 755 6.42 -7.69 -35.73
N LYS A 756 6.60 -6.60 -36.48
CA LYS A 756 6.19 -6.47 -37.88
C LYS A 756 7.19 -7.07 -38.87
N GLY A 757 8.33 -7.57 -38.40
CA GLY A 757 9.38 -8.15 -39.25
C GLY A 757 10.08 -7.14 -40.16
N TYR A 758 10.10 -5.86 -39.78
CA TYR A 758 10.80 -4.80 -40.53
C TYR A 758 12.30 -4.85 -40.32
N VAL A 759 12.71 -5.35 -39.15
CA VAL A 759 14.10 -5.57 -38.76
C VAL A 759 14.23 -6.96 -38.14
N ASP A 760 15.47 -7.45 -38.04
CA ASP A 760 15.73 -8.74 -37.42
C ASP A 760 15.59 -8.71 -35.88
N GLY A 761 15.62 -9.90 -35.25
CA GLY A 761 15.35 -10.07 -33.83
C GLY A 761 16.36 -9.43 -32.87
N ARG A 762 17.54 -8.97 -33.32
CA ARG A 762 18.59 -8.42 -32.43
C ARG A 762 18.17 -7.15 -31.69
N PHE A 763 17.14 -6.47 -32.18
CA PHE A 763 16.60 -5.26 -31.55
C PHE A 763 15.62 -5.53 -30.41
N MET A 764 15.15 -6.77 -30.22
CA MET A 764 14.16 -7.08 -29.18
C MET A 764 14.69 -6.87 -27.76
N GLU A 765 15.92 -7.33 -27.48
CA GLU A 765 16.51 -7.17 -26.13
C GLU A 765 16.78 -5.70 -25.78
N PRO A 766 17.41 -4.87 -26.64
CA PRO A 766 17.47 -3.43 -26.43
C PRO A 766 16.09 -2.79 -26.22
N ALA A 767 15.07 -3.22 -26.95
CA ALA A 767 13.71 -2.69 -26.82
C ALA A 767 13.07 -3.01 -25.47
N ARG A 768 13.15 -4.26 -25.00
CA ARG A 768 12.65 -4.68 -23.68
C ARG A 768 13.41 -3.99 -22.56
N LYS A 769 14.72 -3.83 -22.71
CA LYS A 769 15.55 -3.10 -21.75
C LYS A 769 15.14 -1.64 -21.64
N ALA A 770 14.86 -0.99 -22.76
CA ALA A 770 14.30 0.36 -22.78
C ALA A 770 12.94 0.44 -22.11
N TYR A 771 12.03 -0.47 -22.43
CA TYR A 771 10.70 -0.50 -21.84
C TYR A 771 10.75 -0.63 -20.30
N HIS A 772 11.48 -1.62 -19.79
CA HIS A 772 11.65 -1.79 -18.34
C HIS A 772 12.37 -0.60 -17.70
N GLY A 773 13.40 -0.06 -18.35
CA GLY A 773 14.08 1.15 -17.88
C GLY A 773 13.15 2.35 -17.72
N ILE A 774 12.17 2.52 -18.62
CA ILE A 774 11.14 3.55 -18.50
C ILE A 774 10.21 3.26 -17.31
N VAL A 775 9.74 2.03 -17.16
CA VAL A 775 8.85 1.63 -16.04
C VAL A 775 9.54 1.80 -14.69
N ASP A 776 10.82 1.44 -14.59
CA ASP A 776 11.61 1.51 -13.35
C ASP A 776 11.87 2.93 -12.88
N ARG A 777 12.12 3.83 -13.83
CA ARG A 777 12.69 5.17 -13.59
C ARG A 777 11.67 6.27 -13.72
N PHE A 778 10.87 6.21 -14.77
CA PHE A 778 10.05 7.35 -15.19
C PHE A 778 8.58 7.20 -14.82
N LEU A 779 8.08 5.99 -14.53
CA LEU A 779 6.70 5.82 -14.07
C LEU A 779 6.54 6.02 -12.56
N LYS A 780 5.52 6.80 -12.20
CA LYS A 780 5.12 7.09 -10.82
C LYS A 780 3.62 6.84 -10.63
N VAL A 781 3.26 6.12 -9.56
CA VAL A 781 1.86 6.04 -9.09
C VAL A 781 1.60 7.20 -8.13
N ASN A 782 0.60 8.01 -8.44
CA ASN A 782 0.19 9.16 -7.64
C ASN A 782 -0.78 8.74 -6.50
N PRO A 783 -0.97 9.57 -5.46
CA PRO A 783 -1.92 9.28 -4.37
C PRO A 783 -3.36 9.05 -4.83
N ASP A 784 -3.77 9.67 -5.93
CA ASP A 784 -5.09 9.49 -6.56
C ASP A 784 -5.16 8.29 -7.51
N MET A 785 -4.18 7.40 -7.46
CA MET A 785 -4.02 6.20 -8.29
C MET A 785 -3.80 6.47 -9.79
N THR A 786 -3.55 7.71 -10.21
CA THR A 786 -3.12 7.99 -11.59
C THR A 786 -1.63 7.64 -11.79
N LEU A 787 -1.26 7.30 -13.02
CA LEU A 787 0.14 7.18 -13.45
C LEU A 787 0.65 8.52 -13.97
N SER A 788 1.91 8.81 -13.67
CA SER A 788 2.67 9.85 -14.35
C SER A 788 3.93 9.31 -15.01
N LEU A 789 4.19 9.79 -16.23
CA LEU A 789 5.47 9.62 -16.91
C LEU A 789 6.32 10.88 -16.64
N THR A 790 7.43 10.71 -15.94
CA THR A 790 8.29 11.80 -15.46
C THR A 790 9.47 12.05 -16.42
N ASP A 791 10.28 13.07 -16.13
CA ASP A 791 11.53 13.38 -16.85
C ASP A 791 11.38 13.59 -18.38
N CYS A 792 10.27 14.19 -18.81
CA CYS A 792 10.05 14.53 -20.22
C CYS A 792 10.64 15.91 -20.55
N CYS A 793 11.45 16.01 -21.60
CA CYS A 793 11.83 17.31 -22.16
C CYS A 793 10.60 18.02 -22.72
N ALA A 794 10.20 19.16 -22.16
CA ALA A 794 8.96 19.86 -22.52
C ALA A 794 8.95 20.34 -23.98
N VAL A 795 10.08 20.88 -24.45
CA VAL A 795 10.25 21.44 -25.78
C VAL A 795 11.73 21.55 -26.10
N ALA A 796 12.11 21.38 -27.37
CA ALA A 796 13.38 21.86 -27.90
C ALA A 796 13.22 22.11 -29.41
N GLY A 797 14.24 22.64 -30.06
CA GLY A 797 14.28 22.92 -31.49
C GLY A 797 15.27 24.04 -31.79
N LEU A 798 15.32 24.55 -33.00
CA LEU A 798 16.32 25.56 -33.36
C LEU A 798 15.65 26.90 -33.66
N GLY A 799 16.36 27.96 -33.33
CA GLY A 799 15.86 29.32 -33.45
C GLY A 799 15.72 29.70 -34.91
N PRO A 800 14.62 30.35 -35.32
CA PRO A 800 14.61 30.96 -36.63
C PRO A 800 15.71 32.02 -36.68
N GLY A 801 16.59 31.90 -37.66
CA GLY A 801 17.47 32.99 -38.10
C GLY A 801 16.72 33.93 -39.05
N VAL A 802 17.29 35.10 -39.33
CA VAL A 802 16.76 36.02 -40.33
C VAL A 802 17.69 36.04 -41.53
N SER A 803 17.28 35.38 -42.62
CA SER A 803 17.94 35.43 -43.93
C SER A 803 16.98 36.00 -44.99
N PRO A 804 17.47 36.38 -46.19
CA PRO A 804 16.59 36.81 -47.27
C PRO A 804 15.53 35.77 -47.65
N ALA A 805 15.88 34.49 -47.62
CA ALA A 805 14.96 33.38 -47.87
C ALA A 805 13.87 33.30 -46.80
N VAL A 806 14.25 33.35 -45.52
CA VAL A 806 13.31 33.31 -44.39
C VAL A 806 12.41 34.55 -44.37
N SER A 807 12.96 35.73 -44.65
CA SER A 807 12.19 36.99 -44.71
C SER A 807 11.18 36.99 -45.85
N LYS A 808 11.51 36.34 -46.98
CA LYS A 808 10.58 36.16 -48.10
C LYS A 808 9.45 35.17 -47.76
N ALA A 809 9.78 34.06 -47.10
CA ALA A 809 8.81 33.01 -46.77
C ALA A 809 7.93 33.36 -45.55
N ALA A 810 8.48 34.08 -44.57
CA ALA A 810 7.81 34.48 -43.35
C ALA A 810 8.21 35.92 -42.93
N PRO A 811 7.66 36.97 -43.57
CA PRO A 811 8.09 38.36 -43.37
C PRO A 811 7.99 38.90 -41.93
N LYS A 812 7.24 38.22 -41.06
CA LYS A 812 7.01 38.60 -39.66
C LYS A 812 7.85 37.80 -38.66
N VAL A 813 8.74 36.92 -39.14
CA VAL A 813 9.60 36.12 -38.28
C VAL A 813 10.55 37.02 -37.47
N LYS A 814 10.77 36.67 -36.20
CA LYS A 814 11.75 37.33 -35.34
C LYS A 814 12.88 36.35 -35.08
N GLU A 815 14.11 36.85 -35.16
CA GLU A 815 15.29 36.05 -34.82
C GLU A 815 15.20 35.57 -33.36
N ASN A 816 15.55 34.32 -33.10
CA ASN A 816 15.65 33.79 -31.74
C ASN A 816 16.99 33.06 -31.53
N ARG A 817 18.01 33.82 -31.15
CA ARG A 817 19.37 33.28 -30.92
C ARG A 817 19.53 32.42 -29.67
N ARG A 818 18.53 32.36 -28.77
CA ARG A 818 18.59 31.47 -27.59
C ARG A 818 18.71 30.00 -27.98
N ARG A 819 18.09 29.64 -29.10
CA ARG A 819 17.95 28.26 -29.59
C ARG A 819 19.07 27.94 -30.58
N ASP A 820 20.30 28.00 -30.11
CA ASP A 820 21.53 27.86 -30.90
C ASP A 820 22.00 26.42 -31.14
N GLY A 821 21.28 25.45 -30.56
CA GLY A 821 21.61 24.04 -30.70
C GLY A 821 22.83 23.59 -29.90
N SER A 822 23.38 24.44 -29.02
CA SER A 822 24.43 24.07 -28.08
C SER A 822 23.94 23.06 -27.04
N PHE A 823 24.87 22.35 -26.40
CA PHE A 823 24.56 21.48 -25.26
C PHE A 823 23.80 22.25 -24.18
N ASP A 824 24.31 23.42 -23.79
CA ASP A 824 23.72 24.26 -22.75
C ASP A 824 22.28 24.66 -23.10
N TYR A 825 22.01 24.94 -24.38
CA TYR A 825 20.65 25.19 -24.83
C TYR A 825 19.72 23.98 -24.62
N TYR A 826 20.11 22.77 -25.07
CA TYR A 826 19.27 21.58 -24.90
C TYR A 826 19.00 21.22 -23.44
N ILE A 827 19.98 21.48 -22.57
CA ILE A 827 19.87 21.27 -21.13
C ILE A 827 19.08 22.40 -20.45
N SER A 828 19.05 23.60 -21.02
CA SER A 828 18.25 24.73 -20.49
C SER A 828 16.75 24.56 -20.67
N GLU A 829 16.31 23.64 -21.54
CA GLU A 829 14.88 23.47 -21.80
C GLU A 829 14.19 22.73 -20.64
N PRO A 830 12.94 23.10 -20.29
CA PRO A 830 12.28 22.54 -19.11
C PRO A 830 12.08 21.04 -19.19
N VAL A 831 12.19 20.39 -18.04
CA VAL A 831 11.75 19.01 -17.81
C VAL A 831 10.40 19.05 -17.11
N ARG A 832 9.44 18.23 -17.55
CA ARG A 832 8.11 18.14 -16.94
C ARG A 832 7.56 16.72 -16.96
N ASP A 833 6.60 16.46 -16.09
CA ASP A 833 5.84 15.21 -16.12
C ASP A 833 4.72 15.27 -17.15
N ASN A 834 4.31 14.12 -17.67
CA ASN A 834 3.13 13.93 -18.52
C ASN A 834 3.16 14.80 -19.77
N ASP A 835 4.34 14.96 -20.38
CA ASP A 835 4.41 15.59 -21.71
C ASP A 835 3.82 14.63 -22.75
N ALA A 836 2.87 15.12 -23.54
CA ALA A 836 2.19 14.35 -24.57
C ALA A 836 3.15 13.70 -25.59
N LYS A 837 4.33 14.30 -25.82
CA LYS A 837 5.39 13.76 -26.70
C LYS A 837 6.04 12.50 -26.13
N GLY A 838 5.95 12.25 -24.83
CA GLY A 838 6.40 11.03 -24.17
C GLY A 838 5.26 10.07 -23.86
N VAL A 839 4.14 10.60 -23.37
CA VAL A 839 2.95 9.82 -23.01
C VAL A 839 2.44 9.02 -24.22
N GLY A 840 2.25 9.67 -25.37
CA GLY A 840 1.79 9.00 -26.59
C GLY A 840 2.66 7.80 -26.97
N PRO A 841 3.97 8.00 -27.21
CA PRO A 841 4.91 6.91 -27.51
C PRO A 841 5.01 5.83 -26.43
N PHE A 842 4.89 6.18 -25.14
CA PHE A 842 4.95 5.17 -24.09
C PHE A 842 3.67 4.32 -24.02
N VAL A 843 2.51 4.90 -24.29
CA VAL A 843 1.25 4.13 -24.48
C VAL A 843 1.43 3.16 -25.64
N TRP A 844 1.97 3.59 -26.78
CA TRP A 844 2.25 2.69 -27.90
C TRP A 844 3.28 1.60 -27.57
N ALA A 845 4.38 1.94 -26.90
CA ALA A 845 5.35 0.94 -26.44
C ALA A 845 4.72 -0.11 -25.51
N SER A 846 3.80 0.33 -24.63
CA SER A 846 3.04 -0.56 -23.75
C SER A 846 2.09 -1.46 -24.53
N LEU A 847 1.37 -0.93 -25.52
CA LEU A 847 0.51 -1.73 -26.41
C LEU A 847 1.30 -2.80 -27.17
N GLU A 848 2.53 -2.49 -27.60
CA GLU A 848 3.42 -3.45 -28.25
C GLU A 848 3.87 -4.57 -27.29
N MET A 849 4.18 -4.24 -26.03
CA MET A 849 4.47 -5.26 -24.99
C MET A 849 3.24 -6.13 -24.67
N GLU A 850 2.07 -5.51 -24.58
CA GLU A 850 0.80 -6.16 -24.23
C GLU A 850 0.24 -7.03 -25.36
N HIS A 851 0.69 -6.82 -26.61
CA HIS A 851 0.29 -7.62 -27.77
C HIS A 851 0.59 -9.11 -27.59
N ASN A 852 1.68 -9.45 -26.88
CA ASN A 852 2.10 -10.82 -26.61
C ASN A 852 1.50 -11.41 -25.31
N GLY A 853 0.47 -10.77 -24.75
CA GLY A 853 -0.20 -11.23 -23.53
C GLY A 853 0.52 -10.87 -22.22
N CYS A 854 1.56 -10.03 -22.27
CA CYS A 854 2.24 -9.52 -21.09
C CYS A 854 1.31 -8.59 -20.30
N ALA A 855 1.11 -8.89 -19.01
CA ALA A 855 0.44 -7.98 -18.08
C ALA A 855 1.46 -6.94 -17.60
N THR A 856 1.54 -5.81 -18.29
CA THR A 856 2.59 -4.81 -18.09
C THR A 856 2.52 -4.13 -16.72
N ALA A 857 1.35 -4.09 -16.09
CA ALA A 857 1.22 -3.56 -14.72
C ALA A 857 1.86 -4.47 -13.67
N ASP A 858 2.11 -5.75 -13.97
CA ASP A 858 2.73 -6.69 -13.03
C ASP A 858 4.18 -6.29 -12.73
N HIS A 859 4.94 -5.82 -13.73
CA HIS A 859 6.30 -5.33 -13.50
C HIS A 859 6.31 -4.08 -12.59
N LEU A 860 5.40 -3.12 -12.84
CA LEU A 860 5.23 -1.96 -11.96
C LEU A 860 4.78 -2.38 -10.55
N ASN A 861 3.90 -3.37 -10.45
CA ASN A 861 3.52 -3.96 -9.18
C ASN A 861 4.67 -4.63 -8.46
N ASP A 862 5.53 -5.36 -9.16
CA ASP A 862 6.70 -5.99 -8.56
C ASP A 862 7.69 -4.94 -8.07
N ILE A 863 7.84 -3.82 -8.78
CA ILE A 863 8.62 -2.67 -8.32
C ILE A 863 7.98 -2.03 -7.10
N ILE A 864 6.67 -1.80 -7.11
CA ILE A 864 5.95 -1.21 -5.97
C ILE A 864 6.00 -2.16 -4.79
N ARG A 865 5.80 -3.46 -4.98
CA ARG A 865 5.91 -4.52 -3.97
C ARG A 865 7.34 -4.69 -3.48
N ALA A 866 8.36 -4.59 -4.32
CA ALA A 866 9.74 -4.60 -3.90
C ALA A 866 10.08 -3.33 -3.10
N LYS A 867 9.54 -2.17 -3.51
CA LYS A 867 9.71 -0.87 -2.84
C LYS A 867 8.80 -0.68 -1.61
N SER A 868 7.74 -1.48 -1.45
CA SER A 868 6.75 -1.47 -0.35
C SER A 868 6.74 -2.75 0.49
N GLY A 869 7.56 -3.75 0.14
CA GLY A 869 7.75 -5.02 0.84
C GLY A 869 6.76 -6.16 0.57
N THR A 870 5.73 -5.99 -0.26
CA THR A 870 4.70 -7.03 -0.53
C THR A 870 5.16 -8.13 -1.50
N LEU A 871 6.29 -8.77 -1.25
CA LEU A 871 6.74 -9.94 -2.03
C LEU A 871 5.96 -11.18 -1.60
N ARG A 872 5.16 -11.78 -2.50
CA ARG A 872 4.80 -13.20 -2.39
C ARG A 872 5.99 -14.01 -2.90
N LYS A 873 6.56 -14.86 -2.04
CA LYS A 873 7.47 -15.92 -2.49
C LYS A 873 6.66 -17.12 -2.96
#